data_AF-A0A178UVN1-F1
#
_entry.id   AF-A0A178UVN1-F1
#
_cell.length_a   1.000
_cell.length_b   1.000
_cell.length_c   1.000
_cell.angle_alpha   90.00
_cell.angle_beta   90.00
_cell.angle_gamma   90.00
#
_symmetry.space_group_name_H-M   'P 1'
#
loop_
_entity.id
_entity.type
_entity.pdbx_description
1 polymer ?
#
loop_
_entity_poly.entity_id
_entity_poly.type
_entity_poly.pdbx_seq_one_letter_code
_entity_poly.pdbx_strand_id
1 'polypeptide(L)'
;MRFGKEFVSQMIPEWQEAYIDYAYLKTILQDIQASRNRSDSNNQSSTPSFARNLTRRYNRDALVSENHDIVVNTVTRLEEGLETAAYETTFLKAGEAGGDFEVTFFRTLDREFNKVNNFYRLKVETARTEALALNKQMDALIAFRHKVMDQNQKNPSVFDSVSEDINGSASEVGSSSKCTEHNVALADLMRNEDTSNESILERIRMNKTREITPLSAIKTILKVHKQDELKFTRDNLKEVEKRLQVAFTEFYQKLRHLKNYSFLNASAVSKIMKKYDKIAKRNAAKLYMEMVDKSFLSSSEEVHKLLLKVESIFIEHFSNSNRREGMSHLRPKINKERHLITFSTGFFFGCGISLIVALGLIIHARNIMGTPGQRTYMETMFPLYRFFGFVVLHMDMYAANIYFWRRYRVNYSFIFGFKQGTELGYRHVLLLSFGLGTLSLCAVLLNLDMEMDAQTKDYRLVTELIPLFLLVLVIIIVLCPFNILYRSSRFFFLSVLFRCIAAPFYAVHLPDFFLGDQLTSQVQALRSLEFYICYYGFGDFRYRRRNTCTSNIGFRTFYFIVAVIPYWLRFLQCIRRMVEDRDLSHGYNGIKYLLTIVAASLRTAYTLNRGSNWNITAWVFSGVATFYGTYWDIVLDWGLLQRGCKNSFLRDKLLVPHKTVYYAAMVLNVLLRLVWLQTVLDLKFSFLHRETMVALMACLEIIRRGIWNFFRLENEHLNNVGRYRAFKTVPLPFNYEEDGDHHNN
;
A
#
# COMPACT_ATOMS: atom_id res chain seq x y z
N MET A 1 29.60 -8.71 -13.29
CA MET A 1 28.22 -8.20 -13.10
C MET A 1 27.66 -8.66 -11.76
N ARG A 2 26.90 -7.79 -11.09
CA ARG A 2 26.42 -7.96 -9.69
C ARG A 2 25.12 -8.78 -9.63
N PHE A 3 25.12 -10.02 -10.13
CA PHE A 3 23.92 -10.89 -10.15
C PHE A 3 23.21 -10.93 -8.79
N GLY A 4 23.94 -11.02 -7.68
CA GLY A 4 23.31 -11.00 -6.34
C GLY A 4 22.51 -9.72 -6.04
N LYS A 5 22.92 -8.54 -6.54
CA LYS A 5 22.13 -7.30 -6.38
C LYS A 5 20.90 -7.29 -7.29
N GLU A 6 21.05 -7.80 -8.50
CA GLU A 6 19.96 -7.93 -9.46
C GLU A 6 18.90 -8.92 -8.98
N PHE A 7 19.33 -10.08 -8.47
CA PHE A 7 18.48 -11.11 -7.89
C PHE A 7 17.63 -10.54 -6.76
N VAL A 8 18.24 -9.90 -5.76
CA VAL A 8 17.51 -9.22 -4.67
C VAL A 8 16.59 -8.13 -5.21
N SER A 9 16.99 -7.40 -6.26
CA SER A 9 16.16 -6.35 -6.85
C SER A 9 14.92 -6.89 -7.59
N GLN A 10 14.94 -8.12 -8.08
CA GLN A 10 13.80 -8.69 -8.82
C GLN A 10 12.91 -9.58 -7.95
N MET A 11 13.30 -9.87 -6.71
CA MET A 11 12.45 -10.60 -5.75
C MET A 11 11.16 -9.85 -5.43
N ILE A 12 10.11 -10.64 -5.23
CA ILE A 12 8.86 -10.19 -4.63
C ILE A 12 9.11 -10.06 -3.11
N PRO A 13 8.96 -8.86 -2.51
CA PRO A 13 9.27 -8.63 -1.11
C PRO A 13 8.56 -9.59 -0.15
N GLU A 14 7.28 -9.87 -0.43
CA GLU A 14 6.44 -10.76 0.38
C GLU A 14 6.87 -12.23 0.31
N TRP A 15 7.68 -12.62 -0.68
CA TRP A 15 8.16 -13.99 -0.88
C TRP A 15 9.67 -14.13 -0.64
N GLN A 16 10.32 -13.11 -0.07
CA GLN A 16 11.77 -13.07 0.05
C GLN A 16 12.38 -14.34 0.70
N GLU A 17 11.72 -14.91 1.70
CA GLU A 17 12.18 -16.13 2.39
C GLU A 17 12.02 -17.41 1.58
N ALA A 18 11.11 -17.40 0.60
CA ALA A 18 10.88 -18.54 -0.28
C ALA A 18 11.98 -18.64 -1.36
N TYR A 19 12.65 -17.54 -1.73
CA TYR A 19 13.76 -17.58 -2.68
C TYR A 19 15.00 -18.29 -2.10
N ILE A 20 15.87 -18.76 -3.01
CA ILE A 20 17.19 -19.32 -2.64
C ILE A 20 18.01 -18.28 -1.90
N ASP A 21 18.61 -18.66 -0.76
CA ASP A 21 19.61 -17.82 -0.09
C ASP A 21 20.96 -17.83 -0.83
N TYR A 22 20.99 -17.10 -1.94
CA TYR A 22 22.17 -16.96 -2.80
C TYR A 22 23.36 -16.30 -2.05
N ALA A 23 23.08 -15.47 -1.05
CA ALA A 23 24.12 -14.80 -0.27
C ALA A 23 24.82 -15.78 0.67
N TYR A 24 24.06 -16.60 1.39
CA TYR A 24 24.60 -17.64 2.27
C TYR A 24 25.33 -18.75 1.51
N LEU A 25 24.78 -19.22 0.38
CA LEU A 25 25.52 -20.19 -0.46
C LEU A 25 26.86 -19.63 -0.95
N LYS A 26 26.91 -18.32 -1.21
CA LYS A 26 28.15 -17.65 -1.61
C LYS A 26 29.17 -17.57 -0.46
N THR A 27 28.76 -17.48 0.81
CA THR A 27 29.69 -17.51 1.93
C THR A 27 30.32 -18.89 2.08
N ILE A 28 29.53 -19.97 1.96
CA ILE A 28 30.07 -21.35 1.99
C ILE A 28 31.10 -21.57 0.87
N LEU A 29 30.85 -21.03 -0.33
CA LEU A 29 31.84 -21.10 -1.43
C LEU A 29 33.15 -20.34 -1.12
N GLN A 30 33.11 -19.28 -0.30
CA GLN A 30 34.32 -18.59 0.13
C GLN A 30 35.12 -19.45 1.11
N ASP A 31 34.44 -20.21 1.98
CA ASP A 31 35.10 -21.15 2.89
C ASP A 31 35.79 -22.30 2.13
N ILE A 32 35.13 -22.84 1.10
CA ILE A 32 35.73 -23.84 0.18
C ILE A 32 36.99 -23.25 -0.48
N GLN A 33 36.91 -22.01 -0.99
CA GLN A 33 38.04 -21.34 -1.61
C GLN A 33 39.20 -21.13 -0.63
N ALA A 34 38.91 -20.72 0.61
CA ALA A 34 39.91 -20.53 1.65
C ALA A 34 40.58 -21.85 2.06
N SER A 35 39.80 -22.93 2.20
CA SER A 35 40.32 -24.27 2.49
C SER A 35 41.28 -24.76 1.41
N ARG A 36 40.92 -24.59 0.12
CA ARG A 36 41.80 -25.00 -0.98
C ARG A 36 43.08 -24.19 -1.05
N ASN A 37 43.02 -22.87 -0.82
CA ASN A 37 44.22 -22.04 -0.76
C ASN A 37 45.17 -22.48 0.37
N ARG A 38 44.64 -22.95 1.51
CA ARG A 38 45.44 -23.55 2.60
C ARG A 38 46.06 -24.89 2.20
N SER A 39 45.33 -25.74 1.50
CA SER A 39 45.86 -27.00 0.97
C SER A 39 46.94 -26.79 -0.09
N ASP A 40 46.75 -25.83 -1.00
CA ASP A 40 47.73 -25.50 -2.05
C ASP A 40 49.00 -24.87 -1.48
N SER A 41 48.90 -24.04 -0.44
CA SER A 41 50.07 -23.47 0.26
C SER A 41 50.84 -24.51 1.09
N ASN A 42 50.14 -25.43 1.76
CA ASN A 42 50.78 -26.56 2.44
C ASN A 42 51.51 -27.49 1.46
N ASN A 43 50.95 -27.73 0.27
CA ASN A 43 51.59 -28.52 -0.79
C ASN A 43 52.76 -27.83 -1.50
N GLN A 44 52.92 -26.51 -1.38
CA GLN A 44 54.10 -25.79 -1.88
C GLN A 44 55.26 -25.77 -0.89
N SER A 45 55.02 -26.13 0.38
CA SER A 45 56.05 -26.21 1.42
C SER A 45 56.79 -27.56 1.48
N SER A 46 56.37 -28.55 0.68
CA SER A 46 57.09 -29.81 0.50
C SER A 46 58.09 -29.70 -0.67
N THR A 47 59.38 -29.68 -0.34
CA THR A 47 60.49 -29.79 -1.31
C THR A 47 60.29 -30.96 -2.28
N PRO A 48 60.50 -30.79 -3.59
CA PRO A 48 60.39 -31.90 -4.53
C PRO A 48 61.64 -32.78 -4.39
N SER A 49 61.52 -33.95 -3.77
CA SER A 49 62.58 -34.96 -3.85
C SER A 49 62.65 -35.50 -5.29
N PHE A 50 63.82 -35.37 -5.90
CA PHE A 50 64.17 -35.69 -7.29
C PHE A 50 63.97 -37.16 -7.72
N ALA A 51 63.48 -38.05 -6.86
CA ALA A 51 63.37 -39.48 -7.12
C ALA A 51 61.93 -39.95 -7.36
N ARG A 52 61.30 -39.56 -8.47
CA ARG A 52 60.10 -40.25 -8.97
C ARG A 52 59.81 -40.07 -10.47
N ASN A 53 60.86 -39.97 -11.29
CA ASN A 53 60.74 -39.91 -12.76
C ASN A 53 61.01 -41.24 -13.48
N LEU A 54 61.01 -42.38 -12.79
CA LEU A 54 61.27 -43.69 -13.38
C LEU A 54 60.24 -44.74 -12.95
N THR A 55 58.98 -44.54 -13.34
CA THR A 55 57.99 -45.60 -13.61
C THR A 55 56.77 -44.97 -14.29
N ARG A 56 56.99 -44.39 -15.49
CA ARG A 56 55.90 -43.91 -16.37
C ARG A 56 55.96 -44.63 -17.72
N ARG A 57 55.98 -45.96 -17.66
CA ARG A 57 55.70 -46.85 -18.78
C ARG A 57 55.20 -48.15 -18.17
N TYR A 58 54.11 -48.68 -18.71
CA TYR A 58 53.36 -49.86 -18.27
C TYR A 58 52.36 -49.69 -17.12
N ASN A 59 51.15 -49.26 -17.50
CA ASN A 59 49.84 -49.82 -17.13
C ASN A 59 48.82 -48.69 -17.32
N ARG A 60 47.65 -48.85 -17.91
CA ARG A 60 46.97 -49.92 -18.65
C ARG A 60 45.67 -49.21 -19.06
N ASP A 61 45.14 -49.52 -20.22
CA ASP A 61 43.75 -49.21 -20.54
C ASP A 61 42.85 -49.58 -19.35
N ALA A 62 42.28 -48.56 -18.72
CA ALA A 62 41.22 -48.68 -17.75
C ALA A 62 40.13 -47.74 -18.23
N LEU A 63 39.11 -48.36 -18.81
CA LEU A 63 37.75 -47.91 -19.00
C LEU A 63 37.48 -46.50 -18.42
N VAL A 64 37.11 -45.56 -19.29
CA VAL A 64 36.47 -44.30 -18.91
C VAL A 64 35.16 -44.64 -18.21
N SER A 65 35.23 -44.90 -16.90
CA SER A 65 34.07 -44.76 -16.02
C SER A 65 33.90 -43.26 -15.85
N GLU A 66 32.74 -42.73 -16.24
CA GLU A 66 32.42 -41.31 -16.05
C GLU A 66 32.67 -40.93 -14.58
N ASN A 67 33.73 -40.17 -14.36
CA ASN A 67 34.23 -39.81 -13.03
C ASN A 67 33.33 -38.71 -12.48
N HIS A 68 32.10 -39.07 -12.10
CA HIS A 68 31.11 -38.14 -11.58
C HIS A 68 31.46 -37.76 -10.13
N ASP A 69 31.63 -36.46 -9.87
CA ASP A 69 31.99 -35.95 -8.54
C ASP A 69 30.78 -35.94 -7.57
N ILE A 70 29.56 -36.02 -8.08
CA ILE A 70 28.30 -36.03 -7.32
C ILE A 70 27.32 -37.07 -7.87
N VAL A 71 26.45 -37.57 -6.99
CA VAL A 71 25.25 -38.33 -7.33
C VAL A 71 24.04 -37.61 -6.73
N VAL A 72 23.04 -37.30 -7.55
CA VAL A 72 21.81 -36.62 -7.09
C VAL A 72 20.69 -37.65 -7.01
N ASN A 73 20.22 -37.93 -5.80
CA ASN A 73 19.14 -38.86 -5.52
C ASN A 73 17.81 -38.12 -5.39
N THR A 74 16.74 -38.76 -5.83
CA THR A 74 15.36 -38.33 -5.59
C THR A 74 14.76 -39.19 -4.49
N VAL A 75 14.45 -38.59 -3.35
CA VAL A 75 13.83 -39.23 -2.19
C VAL A 75 12.40 -38.72 -2.07
N THR A 76 11.41 -39.61 -2.10
CA THR A 76 10.02 -39.24 -1.85
C THR A 76 9.81 -39.01 -0.36
N ARG A 77 9.36 -37.81 0.03
CA ARG A 77 8.97 -37.47 1.40
C ARG A 77 7.50 -37.10 1.47
N LEU A 78 6.83 -37.57 2.52
CA LEU A 78 5.47 -37.17 2.88
C LEU A 78 5.56 -35.98 3.85
N GLU A 79 5.29 -34.78 3.35
CA GLU A 79 5.06 -33.59 4.17
C GLU A 79 3.64 -33.08 3.90
N GLU A 80 2.85 -32.86 4.96
CA GLU A 80 1.50 -32.26 4.91
C GLU A 80 0.51 -32.93 3.92
N GLY A 81 0.61 -34.25 3.72
CA GLY A 81 -0.35 -35.01 2.90
C GLY A 81 -0.13 -34.93 1.39
N LEU A 82 0.97 -34.32 0.92
CA LEU A 82 1.38 -34.30 -0.49
C LEU A 82 2.71 -35.05 -0.67
N GLU A 83 2.76 -36.00 -1.60
CA GLU A 83 4.03 -36.63 -1.99
C GLU A 83 4.95 -35.60 -2.65
N THR A 84 6.05 -35.28 -1.98
CA THR A 84 7.07 -34.36 -2.50
C THR A 84 8.36 -35.10 -2.77
N ALA A 85 8.87 -34.96 -4.00
CA ALA A 85 10.21 -35.43 -4.33
C ALA A 85 11.22 -34.45 -3.71
N ALA A 86 11.94 -34.90 -2.70
CA ALA A 86 13.09 -34.23 -2.14
C ALA A 86 14.35 -34.66 -2.90
N TYR A 87 15.17 -33.69 -3.29
CA TYR A 87 16.44 -33.94 -3.96
C TYR A 87 17.57 -33.92 -2.92
N GLU A 88 18.44 -34.93 -2.95
CA GLU A 88 19.59 -35.07 -2.06
C GLU A 88 20.85 -35.41 -2.87
N THR A 89 21.89 -34.63 -2.69
CA THR A 89 23.16 -34.79 -3.40
C THR A 89 24.18 -35.49 -2.49
N THR A 90 24.64 -36.65 -2.93
CA THR A 90 25.77 -37.35 -2.31
C THR A 90 27.06 -36.93 -3.01
N PHE A 91 27.96 -36.31 -2.26
CA PHE A 91 29.27 -35.90 -2.76
C PHE A 91 30.28 -37.05 -2.59
N LEU A 92 30.81 -37.58 -3.70
CA LEU A 92 31.59 -38.82 -3.71
C LEU A 92 33.04 -38.66 -3.23
N LYS A 93 33.51 -37.43 -3.09
CA LYS A 93 34.89 -37.09 -2.69
C LYS A 93 34.96 -36.51 -1.27
N ALA A 94 34.02 -36.88 -0.41
CA ALA A 94 33.94 -36.38 0.97
C ALA A 94 35.22 -36.62 1.80
N GLY A 95 36.01 -37.66 1.48
CA GLY A 95 37.27 -37.97 2.16
C GLY A 95 38.48 -37.11 1.75
N GLU A 96 38.35 -36.18 0.79
CA GLU A 96 39.43 -35.28 0.39
C GLU A 96 39.64 -34.14 1.40
N ALA A 97 40.86 -33.59 1.50
CA ALA A 97 41.15 -32.46 2.37
C ALA A 97 40.31 -31.23 1.98
N GLY A 98 39.36 -30.85 2.84
CA GLY A 98 38.38 -29.78 2.58
C GLY A 98 37.03 -30.25 2.02
N GLY A 99 36.80 -31.57 1.90
CA GLY A 99 35.55 -32.17 1.43
C GLY A 99 34.33 -31.87 2.31
N ASP A 100 34.53 -31.66 3.62
CA ASP A 100 33.45 -31.32 4.56
C ASP A 100 32.70 -30.02 4.20
N PHE A 101 33.41 -29.02 3.69
CA PHE A 101 32.81 -27.77 3.23
C PHE A 101 31.95 -27.98 1.97
N GLU A 102 32.33 -28.91 1.11
CA GLU A 102 31.61 -29.23 -0.12
C GLU A 102 30.37 -30.09 0.18
N VAL A 103 30.47 -31.03 1.12
CA VAL A 103 29.29 -31.74 1.67
C VAL A 103 28.30 -30.75 2.27
N THR A 104 28.79 -29.78 3.05
CA THR A 104 27.96 -28.73 3.65
C THR A 104 27.32 -27.84 2.59
N PHE A 105 28.05 -27.51 1.53
CA PHE A 105 27.54 -26.75 0.39
C PHE A 105 26.39 -27.48 -0.30
N PHE A 106 26.58 -28.74 -0.70
CA PHE A 106 25.55 -29.51 -1.40
C PHE A 106 24.32 -29.75 -0.52
N ARG A 107 24.51 -30.13 0.75
CA ARG A 107 23.38 -30.27 1.70
C ARG A 107 22.59 -28.98 1.86
N THR A 108 23.27 -27.83 1.92
CA THR A 108 22.61 -26.52 2.00
C THR A 108 21.89 -26.19 0.70
N LEU A 109 22.52 -26.44 -0.44
CA LEU A 109 21.96 -26.20 -1.77
C LEU A 109 20.70 -27.03 -2.00
N ASP A 110 20.73 -28.31 -1.66
CA ASP A 110 19.58 -29.22 -1.74
C ASP A 110 18.43 -28.72 -0.87
N ARG A 111 18.72 -28.30 0.37
CA ARG A 111 17.71 -27.72 1.28
C ARG A 111 17.07 -26.47 0.70
N GLU A 112 17.88 -25.54 0.19
CA GLU A 112 17.38 -24.31 -0.42
C GLU A 112 16.57 -24.60 -1.70
N PHE A 113 17.01 -25.57 -2.50
CA PHE A 113 16.32 -25.99 -3.72
C PHE A 113 14.98 -26.66 -3.43
N ASN A 114 14.94 -27.60 -2.49
CA ASN A 114 13.70 -28.28 -2.06
C ASN A 114 12.69 -27.26 -1.50
N LYS A 115 13.13 -26.31 -0.67
CA LYS A 115 12.30 -25.20 -0.18
C LYS A 115 11.63 -24.44 -1.32
N VAL A 116 12.41 -24.06 -2.32
CA VAL A 116 11.94 -23.26 -3.47
C VAL A 116 11.00 -24.07 -4.36
N ASN A 117 11.33 -25.33 -4.63
CA ASN A 117 10.54 -26.24 -5.45
C ASN A 117 9.18 -26.54 -4.80
N ASN A 118 9.16 -26.80 -3.49
CA ASN A 118 7.93 -27.05 -2.72
C ASN A 118 7.05 -25.81 -2.66
N PHE A 119 7.63 -24.63 -2.38
CA PHE A 119 6.88 -23.37 -2.40
C PHE A 119 6.28 -23.09 -3.79
N TYR A 120 7.05 -23.30 -4.86
CA TYR A 120 6.54 -23.11 -6.23
C TYR A 120 5.38 -24.06 -6.51
N ARG A 121 5.52 -25.35 -6.19
CA ARG A 121 4.46 -26.35 -6.35
C ARG A 121 3.17 -25.95 -5.64
N LEU A 122 3.26 -25.59 -4.35
CA LEU A 122 2.10 -25.13 -3.57
C LEU A 122 1.40 -23.94 -4.23
N LYS A 123 2.16 -22.96 -4.72
CA LYS A 123 1.58 -21.77 -5.37
C LYS A 123 1.00 -22.07 -6.75
N VAL A 124 1.57 -23.01 -7.50
CA VAL A 124 1.02 -23.46 -8.79
C VAL A 124 -0.30 -24.21 -8.57
N GLU A 125 -0.39 -25.10 -7.58
CA GLU A 125 -1.65 -25.77 -7.24
C GLU A 125 -2.72 -24.77 -6.77
N THR A 126 -2.34 -23.78 -5.95
CA THR A 126 -3.26 -22.69 -5.58
C THR A 126 -3.72 -21.89 -6.81
N ALA A 127 -2.84 -21.65 -7.79
CA ALA A 127 -3.21 -20.97 -9.02
C ALA A 127 -4.11 -21.84 -9.90
N ARG A 128 -3.98 -23.16 -9.85
CA ARG A 128 -4.85 -24.11 -10.56
C ARG A 128 -6.26 -24.10 -9.99
N THR A 129 -6.40 -24.13 -8.67
CA THR A 129 -7.73 -24.05 -8.02
C THR A 129 -8.41 -22.72 -8.31
N GLU A 130 -7.67 -21.60 -8.26
CA GLU A 130 -8.18 -20.29 -8.66
C GLU A 130 -8.56 -20.23 -10.14
N ALA A 131 -7.78 -20.85 -11.04
CA ALA A 131 -8.13 -20.92 -12.47
C ALA A 131 -9.42 -21.70 -12.71
N LEU A 132 -9.63 -22.81 -11.99
CA LEU A 132 -10.86 -23.59 -12.05
C LEU A 132 -12.06 -22.77 -11.55
N ALA A 133 -11.89 -22.05 -10.44
CA ALA A 133 -12.91 -21.13 -9.94
C ALA A 133 -13.23 -20.04 -10.97
N LEU A 134 -12.23 -19.40 -11.57
CA LEU A 134 -12.44 -18.39 -12.62
C LEU A 134 -13.11 -18.96 -13.88
N ASN A 135 -12.81 -20.21 -14.25
CA ASN A 135 -13.49 -20.87 -15.37
C ASN A 135 -14.98 -21.05 -15.07
N LYS A 136 -15.31 -21.57 -13.88
CA LYS A 136 -16.72 -21.69 -13.42
C LYS A 136 -17.43 -20.33 -13.47
N GLN A 137 -16.78 -19.25 -13.01
CA GLN A 137 -17.33 -17.90 -13.07
C GLN A 137 -17.53 -17.39 -14.50
N MET A 138 -16.70 -17.83 -15.45
CA MET A 138 -16.87 -17.49 -16.86
C MET A 138 -18.06 -18.24 -17.47
N ASP A 139 -18.20 -19.53 -17.16
CA ASP A 139 -19.36 -20.34 -17.59
C ASP A 139 -20.66 -19.70 -17.06
N ALA A 140 -20.64 -19.27 -15.80
CA ALA A 140 -21.72 -18.49 -15.18
C ALA A 140 -22.00 -17.16 -15.90
N LEU A 141 -20.96 -16.41 -16.29
CA LEU A 141 -21.11 -15.16 -17.04
C LEU A 141 -21.74 -15.42 -18.41
N ILE A 142 -21.32 -16.46 -19.12
CA ILE A 142 -21.85 -16.81 -20.44
C ILE A 142 -23.35 -17.16 -20.32
N ALA A 143 -23.71 -18.01 -19.35
CA ALA A 143 -25.12 -18.33 -19.08
C ALA A 143 -25.92 -17.07 -18.67
N PHE A 144 -25.33 -16.18 -17.88
CA PHE A 144 -25.95 -14.91 -17.50
C PHE A 144 -26.16 -13.97 -18.71
N ARG A 145 -25.17 -13.87 -19.62
CA ARG A 145 -25.28 -13.13 -20.88
C ARG A 145 -26.42 -13.66 -21.73
N HIS A 146 -26.50 -14.98 -21.91
CA HIS A 146 -27.55 -15.64 -22.69
C HIS A 146 -28.95 -15.30 -22.15
N LYS A 147 -29.17 -15.44 -20.84
CA LYS A 147 -30.45 -15.14 -20.21
C LYS A 147 -30.85 -13.67 -20.30
N VAL A 148 -29.89 -12.73 -20.18
CA VAL A 148 -30.16 -11.30 -20.38
C VAL A 148 -30.53 -10.99 -21.84
N MET A 149 -29.91 -11.67 -22.81
CA MET A 149 -30.24 -11.49 -24.23
C MET A 149 -31.62 -12.07 -24.57
N ASP A 150 -31.97 -13.24 -24.05
CA ASP A 150 -33.29 -13.88 -24.24
C ASP A 150 -34.42 -13.04 -23.63
N GLN A 151 -34.22 -12.46 -22.44
CA GLN A 151 -35.20 -11.54 -21.83
C GLN A 151 -35.42 -10.27 -22.65
N ASN A 152 -34.39 -9.74 -23.31
CA ASN A 152 -34.53 -8.58 -24.19
C ASN A 152 -35.26 -8.92 -25.51
N GLN A 153 -35.13 -10.15 -26.01
CA GLN A 153 -35.88 -10.60 -27.19
C GLN A 153 -37.36 -10.86 -26.86
N LYS A 154 -37.65 -11.36 -25.66
CA LYS A 154 -39.03 -11.65 -25.21
C LYS A 154 -39.83 -10.41 -24.81
N ASN A 155 -39.17 -9.31 -24.42
CA ASN A 155 -39.81 -8.02 -24.12
C ASN A 155 -39.14 -6.87 -24.89
N PRO A 156 -39.53 -6.60 -26.16
CA PRO A 156 -38.99 -5.49 -26.95
C PRO A 156 -39.60 -4.13 -26.58
N SER A 157 -40.69 -4.09 -25.81
CA SER A 157 -41.42 -2.88 -25.48
C SER A 157 -41.12 -2.39 -24.07
N VAL A 158 -40.96 -1.07 -23.97
CA VAL A 158 -40.55 -0.28 -22.79
C VAL A 158 -39.03 -0.24 -22.59
N PHE A 159 -38.28 0.49 -23.44
CA PHE A 159 -37.16 1.35 -23.01
C PHE A 159 -36.51 2.21 -24.11
N ASP A 160 -37.00 2.17 -25.36
CA ASP A 160 -36.65 3.20 -26.36
C ASP A 160 -37.50 4.46 -26.17
N SER A 161 -37.21 5.21 -25.11
CA SER A 161 -37.58 6.63 -25.02
C SER A 161 -36.72 7.34 -24.00
N VAL A 162 -35.41 7.43 -24.25
CA VAL A 162 -34.61 8.66 -24.06
C VAL A 162 -33.32 8.44 -24.86
N SER A 163 -33.31 8.84 -26.12
CA SER A 163 -32.10 9.07 -26.89
C SER A 163 -32.43 10.11 -27.96
N GLU A 164 -32.59 11.36 -27.52
CA GLU A 164 -32.44 12.52 -28.40
C GLU A 164 -31.05 13.12 -28.19
N ASP A 165 -30.44 13.37 -29.34
CA ASP A 165 -29.34 14.29 -29.65
C ASP A 165 -27.90 13.92 -29.22
N ILE A 166 -27.11 13.51 -30.22
CA ILE A 166 -26.07 14.36 -30.85
C ILE A 166 -25.70 13.77 -32.23
N ASN A 167 -25.92 14.59 -33.27
CA ASN A 167 -25.49 14.37 -34.65
C ASN A 167 -23.96 14.41 -34.82
N GLY A 168 -23.45 13.65 -35.81
CA GLY A 168 -22.07 13.79 -36.30
C GLY A 168 -21.61 12.70 -37.29
N SER A 169 -22.29 12.60 -38.44
CA SER A 169 -21.80 12.21 -39.79
C SER A 169 -20.47 11.46 -39.96
N ALA A 170 -20.52 10.26 -40.59
CA ALA A 170 -19.82 9.95 -41.85
C ALA A 170 -20.08 8.51 -42.36
N SER A 171 -20.75 8.44 -43.52
CA SER A 171 -20.50 7.58 -44.70
C SER A 171 -20.64 6.05 -44.65
N GLU A 172 -21.67 5.57 -45.35
CA GLU A 172 -21.88 4.21 -45.84
C GLU A 172 -20.86 3.78 -46.90
N VAL A 173 -20.39 2.52 -46.83
CA VAL A 173 -20.10 1.65 -47.98
C VAL A 173 -20.47 0.21 -47.58
N GLY A 174 -21.26 -0.48 -48.42
CA GLY A 174 -21.94 -1.73 -48.10
C GLY A 174 -21.21 -3.06 -48.44
N SER A 175 -22.03 -4.12 -48.48
CA SER A 175 -21.74 -5.56 -48.76
C SER A 175 -21.38 -6.39 -47.51
N SER A 176 -21.88 -7.60 -47.23
CA SER A 176 -22.60 -8.62 -48.00
C SER A 176 -23.36 -9.56 -47.05
N SER A 177 -24.44 -10.18 -47.54
CA SER A 177 -25.45 -11.02 -46.87
C SER A 177 -24.99 -12.40 -46.37
N LYS A 178 -23.84 -12.52 -45.69
CA LYS A 178 -23.38 -13.80 -45.11
C LYS A 178 -23.73 -14.01 -43.63
N CYS A 179 -24.16 -12.98 -42.90
CA CYS A 179 -24.48 -13.11 -41.47
C CYS A 179 -25.81 -13.83 -41.18
N THR A 180 -26.74 -13.90 -42.13
CA THR A 180 -28.10 -14.39 -41.84
C THR A 180 -28.18 -15.92 -41.83
N GLU A 181 -27.43 -16.61 -42.69
CA GLU A 181 -27.42 -18.09 -42.71
C GLU A 181 -26.64 -18.70 -41.53
N HIS A 182 -25.63 -17.99 -40.99
CA HIS A 182 -24.89 -18.47 -39.82
C HIS A 182 -25.73 -18.41 -38.53
N ASN A 183 -26.67 -17.46 -38.43
CA ASN A 183 -27.55 -17.32 -37.27
C ASN A 183 -28.62 -18.42 -37.20
N VAL A 184 -29.02 -19.01 -38.33
CA VAL A 184 -30.02 -20.10 -38.36
C VAL A 184 -29.37 -21.45 -38.08
N ALA A 185 -28.17 -21.71 -38.59
CA ALA A 185 -27.43 -22.95 -38.29
C ALA A 185 -26.89 -22.99 -36.85
N LEU A 186 -26.61 -21.83 -36.23
CA LEU A 186 -26.23 -21.74 -34.83
C LEU A 186 -27.42 -22.01 -33.90
N ALA A 187 -28.64 -21.56 -34.27
CA ALA A 187 -29.85 -21.78 -33.49
C ALA A 187 -30.23 -23.26 -33.34
N ASP A 188 -29.98 -24.10 -34.36
CA ASP A 188 -30.28 -25.54 -34.31
C ASP A 188 -29.23 -26.37 -33.52
N LEU A 189 -28.00 -25.87 -33.35
CA LEU A 189 -26.99 -26.46 -32.45
C LEU A 189 -27.23 -26.09 -30.97
N MET A 190 -27.99 -25.02 -30.69
CA MET A 190 -28.16 -24.43 -29.35
C MET A 190 -29.23 -25.10 -28.47
N ARG A 191 -30.14 -25.91 -29.03
CA ARG A 191 -31.19 -26.58 -28.23
C ARG A 191 -30.68 -27.64 -27.23
N ASN A 192 -29.47 -28.15 -27.42
CA ASN A 192 -28.87 -29.14 -26.52
C ASN A 192 -28.00 -28.50 -25.41
N GLU A 193 -27.66 -27.22 -25.48
CA GLU A 193 -26.90 -26.51 -24.44
C GLU A 193 -27.78 -25.82 -23.38
N ASP A 194 -29.05 -25.52 -23.71
CA ASP A 194 -29.98 -24.78 -22.83
C ASP A 194 -30.22 -25.46 -21.48
N THR A 195 -30.28 -26.80 -21.43
CA THR A 195 -30.45 -27.56 -20.18
C THR A 195 -29.24 -27.47 -19.24
N SER A 196 -28.02 -27.32 -19.79
CA SER A 196 -26.80 -27.14 -18.98
C SER A 196 -26.71 -25.73 -18.39
N ASN A 197 -27.07 -24.72 -19.18
CA ASN A 197 -27.01 -23.31 -18.79
C ASN A 197 -28.06 -22.95 -17.74
N GLU A 198 -29.28 -23.49 -17.84
CA GLU A 198 -30.32 -23.30 -16.82
C GLU A 198 -29.91 -23.91 -15.48
N SER A 199 -29.34 -25.12 -15.48
CA SER A 199 -28.88 -25.80 -14.25
C SER A 199 -27.75 -25.05 -13.52
N ILE A 200 -26.89 -24.36 -14.27
CA ILE A 200 -25.81 -23.52 -13.72
C ILE A 200 -26.41 -22.27 -13.06
N LEU A 201 -27.38 -21.63 -13.71
CA LEU A 201 -28.02 -20.40 -13.23
C LEU A 201 -28.86 -20.60 -11.96
N GLU A 202 -29.45 -21.78 -11.77
CA GLU A 202 -30.18 -22.14 -10.54
C GLU A 202 -29.26 -22.30 -9.32
N ARG A 203 -28.02 -22.77 -9.54
CA ARG A 203 -27.03 -23.01 -8.48
C ARG A 203 -26.19 -21.79 -8.12
N ILE A 204 -26.41 -20.66 -8.79
CA ILE A 204 -25.61 -19.45 -8.66
C ILE A 204 -26.39 -18.38 -7.91
N ARG A 205 -25.71 -17.79 -6.94
CA ARG A 205 -26.16 -16.56 -6.28
C ARG A 205 -25.18 -15.43 -6.59
N MET A 206 -25.70 -14.22 -6.78
CA MET A 206 -24.84 -13.05 -6.97
C MET A 206 -24.20 -12.71 -5.65
N ASN A 207 -22.87 -12.69 -5.65
CA ASN A 207 -22.11 -12.09 -4.59
C ASN A 207 -22.17 -10.56 -4.75
N LYS A 208 -23.24 -9.94 -4.24
CA LYS A 208 -23.18 -8.51 -3.97
C LYS A 208 -22.20 -8.35 -2.80
N THR A 209 -20.95 -7.96 -3.08
CA THR A 209 -20.19 -7.15 -2.12
C THR A 209 -21.14 -6.05 -1.72
N ARG A 210 -21.64 -6.12 -0.48
CA ARG A 210 -22.51 -5.09 0.07
C ARG A 210 -21.70 -3.80 -0.03
N GLU A 211 -21.94 -2.99 -1.05
CA GLU A 211 -21.74 -1.56 -0.88
C GLU A 211 -22.76 -1.20 0.19
N ILE A 212 -22.28 -1.18 1.44
CA ILE A 212 -23.13 -0.98 2.59
C ILE A 212 -23.60 0.47 2.49
N THR A 213 -24.75 0.67 1.85
CA THR A 213 -25.49 1.93 1.94
C THR A 213 -25.95 2.09 3.38
N PRO A 214 -26.15 3.32 3.89
CA PRO A 214 -26.56 3.55 5.28
C PRO A 214 -27.79 2.74 5.69
N LEU A 215 -28.74 2.57 4.76
CA LEU A 215 -29.93 1.74 4.94
C LEU A 215 -29.63 0.25 5.13
N SER A 216 -28.59 -0.29 4.48
CA SER A 216 -28.19 -1.69 4.64
C SER A 216 -27.40 -1.94 5.94
N ALA A 217 -26.63 -0.95 6.42
CA ALA A 217 -26.01 -1.00 7.75
C ALA A 217 -27.06 -1.03 8.85
N ILE A 218 -28.07 -0.15 8.74
CA ILE A 218 -29.21 -0.09 9.65
C ILE A 218 -30.01 -1.41 9.60
N LYS A 219 -30.29 -1.96 8.40
CA LYS A 219 -30.93 -3.28 8.25
C LYS A 219 -30.13 -4.44 8.84
N THR A 220 -28.79 -4.38 8.77
CA THR A 220 -27.90 -5.39 9.35
C THR A 220 -27.96 -5.32 10.89
N ILE A 221 -27.99 -4.12 11.47
CA ILE A 221 -28.19 -3.91 12.91
C ILE A 221 -29.59 -4.39 13.34
N LEU A 222 -30.60 -4.18 12.50
CA LEU A 222 -31.99 -4.60 12.75
C LEU A 222 -32.27 -6.08 12.38
N LYS A 223 -31.25 -6.89 12.05
CA LYS A 223 -31.38 -8.32 11.66
C LYS A 223 -32.48 -8.60 10.60
N VAL A 224 -32.73 -7.69 9.67
CA VAL A 224 -33.67 -7.94 8.56
C VAL A 224 -32.93 -8.67 7.45
N HIS A 225 -32.97 -10.01 7.46
CA HIS A 225 -32.52 -10.82 6.32
C HIS A 225 -33.59 -10.84 5.23
N LYS A 226 -33.40 -10.05 4.18
CA LYS A 226 -34.07 -10.29 2.90
C LYS A 226 -33.04 -10.94 1.97
N GLN A 227 -33.32 -12.19 1.58
CA GLN A 227 -32.59 -12.86 0.50
C GLN A 227 -32.99 -12.14 -0.80
N ASP A 228 -32.02 -11.50 -1.45
CA ASP A 228 -32.25 -10.81 -2.72
C ASP A 228 -32.01 -11.80 -3.88
N GLU A 229 -33.05 -12.09 -4.63
CA GLU A 229 -33.03 -12.95 -5.83
C GLU A 229 -32.08 -12.41 -6.92
N LEU A 230 -31.56 -13.31 -7.76
CA LEU A 230 -30.70 -12.98 -8.89
C LEU A 230 -31.49 -12.18 -9.95
N LYS A 231 -31.18 -10.87 -10.09
CA LYS A 231 -31.81 -10.03 -11.12
C LYS A 231 -30.96 -10.01 -12.39
N PHE A 232 -31.51 -10.53 -13.48
CA PHE A 232 -30.89 -10.56 -14.80
C PHE A 232 -31.08 -9.23 -15.56
N THR A 233 -30.32 -8.19 -15.19
CA THR A 233 -30.37 -6.88 -15.86
C THR A 233 -29.07 -6.56 -16.58
N ARG A 234 -29.12 -5.69 -17.61
CA ARG A 234 -27.92 -5.24 -18.34
C ARG A 234 -26.92 -4.52 -17.44
N ASP A 235 -27.39 -3.78 -16.43
CA ASP A 235 -26.50 -3.09 -15.48
C ASP A 235 -25.78 -4.07 -14.56
N ASN A 236 -26.47 -5.11 -14.09
CA ASN A 236 -25.86 -6.17 -13.32
C ASN A 236 -24.85 -6.96 -14.17
N LEU A 237 -25.15 -7.22 -15.44
CA LEU A 237 -24.20 -7.84 -16.38
C LEU A 237 -22.91 -7.01 -16.49
N LYS A 238 -23.02 -5.70 -16.73
CA LYS A 238 -21.85 -4.79 -16.81
C LYS A 238 -21.00 -4.80 -15.53
N GLU A 239 -21.65 -4.86 -14.37
CA GLU A 239 -20.95 -4.92 -13.08
C GLU A 239 -20.21 -6.25 -12.88
N VAL A 240 -20.85 -7.38 -13.23
CA VAL A 240 -20.21 -8.71 -13.19
C VAL A 240 -19.01 -8.76 -14.14
N GLU A 241 -19.17 -8.29 -15.38
CA GLU A 241 -18.08 -8.24 -16.37
C GLU A 241 -16.89 -7.43 -15.86
N LYS A 242 -17.14 -6.24 -15.30
CA LYS A 242 -16.11 -5.38 -14.73
C LYS A 242 -15.38 -6.05 -13.56
N ARG A 243 -16.08 -6.78 -12.70
CA ARG A 243 -15.45 -7.54 -11.60
C ARG A 243 -14.59 -8.67 -12.11
N LEU A 244 -15.06 -9.42 -13.10
CA LEU A 244 -14.27 -10.49 -13.73
C LEU A 244 -13.05 -9.93 -14.46
N GLN A 245 -13.17 -8.81 -15.18
CA GLN A 245 -12.02 -8.15 -15.80
C GLN A 245 -10.92 -7.85 -14.77
N VAL A 246 -11.28 -7.34 -13.59
CA VAL A 246 -10.33 -7.10 -12.49
C VAL A 246 -9.76 -8.42 -11.96
N ALA A 247 -10.60 -9.43 -11.72
CA ALA A 247 -10.15 -10.73 -11.22
C ALA A 247 -9.16 -11.42 -12.17
N PHE A 248 -9.45 -11.45 -13.48
CA PHE A 248 -8.55 -11.98 -14.51
C PHE A 248 -7.25 -11.18 -14.60
N THR A 249 -7.30 -9.85 -14.48
CA THR A 249 -6.09 -9.01 -14.50
C THR A 249 -5.16 -9.30 -13.31
N GLU A 250 -5.71 -9.40 -12.10
CA GLU A 250 -4.94 -9.75 -10.90
C GLU A 250 -4.39 -11.19 -10.97
N PHE A 251 -5.20 -12.14 -11.43
CA PHE A 251 -4.79 -13.53 -11.61
C PHE A 251 -3.66 -13.66 -12.66
N TYR A 252 -3.76 -12.94 -13.77
CA TYR A 252 -2.72 -12.88 -14.79
C TYR A 252 -1.38 -12.37 -14.23
N GLN A 253 -1.42 -11.33 -13.39
CA GLN A 253 -0.22 -10.81 -12.73
C GLN A 253 0.38 -11.83 -11.78
N LYS A 254 -0.45 -12.51 -10.98
CA LYS A 254 0.00 -13.60 -10.10
C LYS A 254 0.74 -14.69 -10.89
N LEU A 255 0.21 -15.12 -12.03
CA LEU A 255 0.88 -16.11 -12.89
C LEU A 255 2.22 -15.59 -13.44
N ARG A 256 2.29 -14.32 -13.84
CA ARG A 256 3.55 -13.71 -14.31
C ARG A 256 4.61 -13.66 -13.20
N HIS A 257 4.19 -13.37 -11.97
CA HIS A 257 5.06 -13.40 -10.80
C HIS A 257 5.57 -14.82 -10.50
N LEU A 258 4.73 -15.85 -10.64
CA LEU A 258 5.17 -17.24 -10.53
C LEU A 258 6.17 -17.63 -11.61
N LYS A 259 5.91 -17.24 -12.87
CA LYS A 259 6.87 -17.44 -13.97
C LYS A 259 8.23 -16.80 -13.68
N ASN A 260 8.22 -15.56 -13.18
CA ASN A 260 9.46 -14.86 -12.80
C ASN A 260 10.15 -15.53 -11.60
N TYR A 261 9.38 -16.04 -10.63
CA TYR A 261 9.91 -16.74 -9.46
C TYR A 261 10.68 -18.00 -9.87
N SER A 262 10.10 -18.85 -10.73
CA SER A 262 10.77 -20.03 -11.27
C SER A 262 12.06 -19.64 -12.00
N PHE A 263 11.97 -18.70 -12.95
CA PHE A 263 13.12 -18.24 -13.73
C PHE A 263 14.28 -17.70 -12.87
N LEU A 264 13.97 -16.85 -11.89
CA LEU A 264 14.97 -16.24 -11.01
C LEU A 264 15.68 -17.29 -10.15
N ASN A 265 14.94 -18.24 -9.59
CA ASN A 265 15.54 -19.29 -8.75
C ASN A 265 16.36 -20.28 -9.58
N ALA A 266 15.86 -20.75 -10.73
CA ALA A 266 16.64 -21.60 -11.64
C ALA A 266 17.93 -20.89 -12.11
N SER A 267 17.84 -19.60 -12.42
CA SER A 267 19.01 -18.77 -12.74
C SER A 267 19.98 -18.67 -11.56
N ALA A 268 19.49 -18.53 -10.33
CA ALA A 268 20.32 -18.47 -9.13
C ALA A 268 21.08 -19.79 -8.89
N VAL A 269 20.41 -20.94 -9.04
CA VAL A 269 21.04 -22.27 -8.98
C VAL A 269 22.12 -22.41 -10.06
N SER A 270 21.79 -22.08 -11.31
CA SER A 270 22.76 -22.16 -12.41
C SER A 270 23.99 -21.29 -12.15
N LYS A 271 23.79 -20.07 -11.63
CA LYS A 271 24.89 -19.15 -11.32
C LYS A 271 25.73 -19.59 -10.12
N ILE A 272 25.12 -20.17 -9.07
CA ILE A 272 25.89 -20.65 -7.91
C ILE A 272 26.66 -21.92 -8.25
N MET A 273 26.08 -22.84 -9.03
CA MET A 273 26.74 -24.06 -9.48
C MET A 273 27.91 -23.78 -10.43
N LYS A 274 27.74 -22.87 -11.41
CA LYS A 274 28.86 -22.40 -12.25
C LYS A 274 29.99 -21.77 -11.43
N LYS A 275 29.64 -21.14 -10.30
CA LYS A 275 30.62 -20.55 -9.40
C LYS A 275 31.34 -21.61 -8.57
N TYR A 276 30.62 -22.63 -8.10
CA TYR A 276 31.19 -23.80 -7.45
C TYR A 276 32.21 -24.49 -8.37
N ASP A 277 31.84 -24.85 -9.60
CA ASP A 277 32.75 -25.52 -10.55
C ASP A 277 34.04 -24.72 -10.78
N LYS A 278 33.91 -23.38 -10.88
CA LYS A 278 35.06 -22.49 -11.03
C LYS A 278 36.00 -22.47 -9.81
N ILE A 279 35.46 -22.57 -8.60
CA ILE A 279 36.23 -22.53 -7.34
C ILE A 279 36.82 -23.91 -7.03
N ALA A 280 36.00 -24.96 -7.12
CA ALA A 280 36.36 -26.33 -6.80
C ALA A 280 37.14 -27.03 -7.93
N LYS A 281 37.22 -26.42 -9.13
CA LYS A 281 37.81 -27.01 -10.34
C LYS A 281 37.24 -28.41 -10.62
N ARG A 282 35.93 -28.56 -10.42
CA ARG A 282 35.15 -29.79 -10.62
C ARG A 282 34.08 -29.56 -11.70
N ASN A 283 33.42 -30.62 -12.16
CA ASN A 283 32.38 -30.55 -13.19
C ASN A 283 31.04 -31.06 -12.66
N ALA A 284 30.57 -30.47 -11.55
CA ALA A 284 29.34 -30.90 -10.88
C ALA A 284 28.12 -30.10 -11.34
N ALA A 285 28.29 -28.91 -11.91
CA ALA A 285 27.15 -28.08 -12.31
C ALA A 285 26.29 -28.73 -13.38
N LYS A 286 26.89 -29.50 -14.32
CA LYS A 286 26.13 -30.17 -15.37
C LYS A 286 25.13 -31.18 -14.77
N LEU A 287 25.61 -32.09 -13.93
CA LEU A 287 24.78 -33.12 -13.28
C LEU A 287 23.70 -32.52 -12.38
N TYR A 288 24.04 -31.49 -11.60
CA TYR A 288 23.07 -30.83 -10.74
C TYR A 288 21.99 -30.10 -11.57
N MET A 289 22.36 -29.44 -12.66
CA MET A 289 21.41 -28.75 -13.53
C MET A 289 20.49 -29.74 -14.26
N GLU A 290 20.93 -30.95 -14.60
CA GLU A 290 20.06 -31.99 -15.17
C GLU A 290 18.92 -32.37 -14.20
N MET A 291 19.19 -32.38 -12.89
CA MET A 291 18.14 -32.56 -11.88
C MET A 291 17.21 -31.34 -11.82
N VAL A 292 17.76 -30.13 -11.82
CA VAL A 292 16.98 -28.88 -11.79
C VAL A 292 16.06 -28.78 -13.01
N ASP A 293 16.54 -29.13 -14.19
CA ASP A 293 15.78 -29.09 -15.44
C ASP A 293 14.63 -30.12 -15.44
N LYS A 294 14.81 -31.27 -14.78
CA LYS A 294 13.75 -32.27 -14.57
C LYS A 294 12.77 -31.92 -13.45
N SER A 295 13.17 -31.06 -12.52
CA SER A 295 12.34 -30.67 -11.37
C SER A 295 11.09 -29.89 -11.77
N PHE A 296 10.06 -29.95 -10.92
CA PHE A 296 8.82 -29.20 -11.12
C PHE A 296 9.04 -27.69 -11.26
N LEU A 297 10.09 -27.13 -10.65
CA LEU A 297 10.44 -25.72 -10.78
C LEU A 297 10.72 -25.31 -12.23
N SER A 298 11.37 -26.17 -13.03
CA SER A 298 11.83 -25.85 -14.39
C SER A 298 11.02 -26.53 -15.49
N SER A 299 10.56 -27.77 -15.25
CA SER A 299 9.81 -28.55 -16.23
C SER A 299 8.32 -28.19 -16.32
N SER A 300 7.81 -27.44 -15.33
CA SER A 300 6.39 -27.06 -15.27
C SER A 300 6.02 -26.06 -16.37
N GLU A 301 5.34 -26.53 -17.42
CA GLU A 301 4.70 -25.68 -18.43
C GLU A 301 3.32 -25.16 -18.00
N GLU A 302 2.79 -25.63 -16.87
CA GLU A 302 1.43 -25.38 -16.41
C GLU A 302 1.15 -23.88 -16.25
N VAL A 303 2.07 -23.14 -15.63
CA VAL A 303 1.92 -21.67 -15.49
C VAL A 303 1.92 -20.98 -16.85
N HIS A 304 2.71 -21.48 -17.81
CA HIS A 304 2.72 -20.92 -19.15
C HIS A 304 1.42 -21.21 -19.91
N LYS A 305 0.90 -22.44 -19.81
CA LYS A 305 -0.39 -22.85 -20.39
C LYS A 305 -1.54 -22.04 -19.79
N LEU A 306 -1.56 -21.86 -18.47
CA LEU A 306 -2.55 -21.02 -17.79
C LEU A 306 -2.45 -19.55 -18.23
N LEU A 307 -1.25 -18.99 -18.38
CA LEU A 307 -1.06 -17.63 -18.90
C LEU A 307 -1.69 -17.47 -20.29
N LEU A 308 -1.42 -18.41 -21.21
CA LEU A 308 -1.97 -18.36 -22.57
C LEU A 308 -3.49 -18.53 -22.56
N LYS A 309 -4.03 -19.44 -21.73
CA LYS A 309 -5.48 -19.64 -21.58
C LYS A 309 -6.17 -18.38 -21.04
N VAL A 310 -5.57 -17.69 -20.06
CA VAL A 310 -6.09 -16.42 -19.54
C VAL A 310 -6.05 -15.33 -20.61
N GLU A 311 -4.96 -15.23 -21.38
CA GLU A 311 -4.86 -14.27 -22.49
C GLU A 311 -5.96 -14.52 -23.54
N SER A 312 -6.16 -15.76 -23.97
CA SER A 312 -7.18 -16.09 -24.98
C SER A 312 -8.59 -15.78 -24.49
N ILE A 313 -8.96 -16.28 -23.30
CA ILE A 313 -10.28 -16.05 -22.69
C ILE A 313 -10.55 -14.56 -22.55
N PHE A 314 -9.57 -13.79 -22.05
CA PHE A 314 -9.75 -12.36 -21.81
C PHE A 314 -9.93 -11.56 -23.11
N ILE A 315 -9.13 -11.88 -24.13
CA ILE A 315 -9.19 -11.21 -25.43
C ILE A 315 -10.53 -11.49 -26.11
N GLU A 316 -10.98 -12.75 -26.09
CA GLU A 316 -12.23 -13.19 -26.70
C GLU A 316 -13.45 -12.56 -26.01
N HIS A 317 -13.54 -12.65 -24.68
CA HIS A 317 -14.77 -12.33 -23.95
C HIS A 317 -14.88 -10.88 -23.46
N PHE A 318 -13.76 -10.17 -23.32
CA PHE A 318 -13.75 -8.80 -22.77
C PHE A 318 -13.17 -7.75 -23.72
N SER A 319 -12.47 -8.15 -24.80
CA SER A 319 -11.82 -7.22 -25.73
C SER A 319 -12.32 -7.35 -27.16
N ASN A 320 -13.45 -8.03 -27.40
CA ASN A 320 -14.01 -8.27 -28.74
C ASN A 320 -12.95 -8.81 -29.73
N SER A 321 -12.10 -9.72 -29.27
CA SER A 321 -10.98 -10.28 -30.05
C SER A 321 -9.86 -9.29 -30.43
N ASN A 322 -9.86 -8.07 -29.88
CA ASN A 322 -8.77 -7.11 -30.05
C ASN A 322 -7.61 -7.40 -29.09
N ARG A 323 -6.58 -8.08 -29.61
CA ARG A 323 -5.38 -8.44 -28.84
C ARG A 323 -4.65 -7.24 -28.23
N ARG A 324 -4.58 -6.11 -28.94
CA ARG A 324 -3.81 -4.94 -28.46
C ARG A 324 -4.46 -4.33 -27.23
N GLU A 325 -5.78 -4.23 -27.26
CA GLU A 325 -6.59 -3.73 -26.17
C GLU A 325 -6.54 -4.69 -24.97
N GLY A 326 -6.84 -5.98 -25.18
CA GLY A 326 -6.81 -6.97 -24.11
C GLY A 326 -5.46 -7.09 -23.41
N MET A 327 -4.36 -7.08 -24.17
CA MET A 327 -3.02 -7.08 -23.58
C MET A 327 -2.69 -5.78 -22.84
N SER A 328 -3.26 -4.64 -23.23
CA SER A 328 -3.07 -3.38 -22.51
C SER A 328 -3.76 -3.36 -21.15
N HIS A 329 -4.90 -4.06 -21.02
CA HIS A 329 -5.61 -4.27 -19.75
C HIS A 329 -4.87 -5.26 -18.84
N LEU A 330 -4.44 -6.41 -19.38
CA LEU A 330 -3.71 -7.43 -18.62
C LEU A 330 -2.29 -6.97 -18.19
N ARG A 331 -1.65 -6.13 -19.01
CA ARG A 331 -0.31 -5.58 -18.75
C ARG A 331 -0.35 -4.05 -18.72
N PRO A 332 -0.85 -3.45 -17.62
CA PRO A 332 -0.87 -2.01 -17.49
C PRO A 332 0.55 -1.44 -17.62
N LYS A 333 0.69 -0.40 -18.43
CA LYS A 333 1.99 0.25 -18.67
C LYS A 333 2.43 0.98 -17.41
N ILE A 334 3.68 0.77 -17.00
CA ILE A 334 4.32 1.57 -15.95
C ILE A 334 4.49 2.99 -16.50
N ASN A 335 3.91 3.98 -15.82
CA ASN A 335 4.04 5.38 -16.19
C ASN A 335 5.52 5.78 -16.14
N LYS A 336 6.10 6.17 -17.28
CA LYS A 336 7.46 6.73 -17.32
C LYS A 336 7.45 8.10 -16.66
N GLU A 337 8.41 8.32 -15.78
CA GLU A 337 8.56 9.60 -15.07
C GLU A 337 8.91 10.72 -16.05
N ARG A 338 8.25 11.88 -15.94
CA ARG A 338 8.52 13.04 -16.82
C ARG A 338 9.55 13.95 -16.17
N HIS A 339 10.61 14.30 -16.90
CA HIS A 339 11.68 15.20 -16.43
C HIS A 339 11.15 16.56 -15.94
N LEU A 340 10.09 17.07 -16.57
CA LEU A 340 9.44 18.33 -16.20
C LEU A 340 8.99 18.35 -14.73
N ILE A 341 8.47 17.24 -14.19
CA ILE A 341 7.98 17.19 -12.80
C ILE A 341 9.13 17.38 -11.83
N THR A 342 10.27 16.73 -12.07
CA THR A 342 11.47 16.87 -11.24
C THR A 342 11.99 18.30 -11.26
N PHE A 343 12.05 18.92 -12.45
CA PHE A 343 12.44 20.31 -12.61
C PHE A 343 11.49 21.26 -11.86
N SER A 344 10.18 21.17 -12.11
CA SER A 344 9.18 22.03 -11.45
C SER A 344 9.17 21.86 -9.93
N THR A 345 9.37 20.63 -9.43
CA THR A 345 9.47 20.39 -7.98
C THR A 345 10.66 21.14 -7.39
N GLY A 346 11.83 21.07 -8.05
CA GLY A 346 13.02 21.81 -7.63
C GLY A 346 12.84 23.33 -7.72
N PHE A 347 12.18 23.82 -8.77
CA PHE A 347 11.85 25.23 -8.95
C PHE A 347 10.99 25.77 -7.80
N PHE A 348 9.85 25.14 -7.52
CA PHE A 348 8.97 25.58 -6.43
C PHE A 348 9.63 25.44 -5.05
N PHE A 349 10.45 24.42 -4.82
CA PHE A 349 11.23 24.30 -3.59
C PHE A 349 12.21 25.48 -3.42
N GLY A 350 12.95 25.82 -4.48
CA GLY A 350 13.85 26.97 -4.50
C GLY A 350 13.13 28.30 -4.28
N CYS A 351 12.00 28.51 -4.96
CA CYS A 351 11.13 29.67 -4.74
C CYS A 351 10.64 29.74 -3.28
N GLY A 352 10.16 28.62 -2.73
CA GLY A 352 9.71 28.56 -1.33
C GLY A 352 10.80 28.99 -0.35
N ILE A 353 12.03 28.49 -0.50
CA ILE A 353 13.16 28.89 0.34
C ILE A 353 13.44 30.40 0.21
N SER A 354 13.52 30.90 -1.02
CA SER A 354 13.77 32.33 -1.27
C SER A 354 12.69 33.22 -0.65
N LEU A 355 11.42 32.82 -0.71
CA LEU A 355 10.31 33.56 -0.10
C LEU A 355 10.33 33.51 1.42
N ILE A 356 10.75 32.39 2.03
CA ILE A 356 10.95 32.30 3.49
C ILE A 356 12.07 33.27 3.93
N VAL A 357 13.19 33.30 3.20
CA VAL A 357 14.28 34.24 3.46
C VAL A 357 13.80 35.68 3.30
N ALA A 358 13.07 35.99 2.23
CA ALA A 358 12.48 37.31 2.02
C ALA A 358 11.53 37.72 3.16
N LEU A 359 10.67 36.80 3.62
CA LEU A 359 9.78 37.03 4.76
C LEU A 359 10.58 37.34 6.03
N GLY A 360 11.62 36.57 6.32
CA GLY A 360 12.50 36.81 7.47
C GLY A 360 13.19 38.18 7.40
N LEU A 361 13.72 38.54 6.22
CA LEU A 361 14.34 39.85 5.99
C LEU A 361 13.35 41.00 6.14
N ILE A 362 12.11 40.87 5.62
CA ILE A 362 11.07 41.90 5.76
C ILE A 362 10.66 42.08 7.22
N ILE A 363 10.46 40.98 7.96
CA ILE A 363 10.12 41.02 9.39
C ILE A 363 11.22 41.75 10.18
N HIS A 364 12.49 41.43 9.90
CA HIS A 364 13.63 42.01 10.59
C HIS A 364 13.87 43.47 10.20
N ALA A 365 14.03 43.76 8.91
CA ALA A 365 14.34 45.09 8.40
C ALA A 365 13.28 46.14 8.76
N ARG A 366 12.01 45.72 8.86
CA ARG A 366 10.89 46.61 9.19
C ARG A 366 10.47 46.57 10.66
N ASN A 367 11.20 45.84 11.52
CA ASN A 367 10.92 45.67 12.94
C ASN A 367 9.43 45.40 13.26
N ILE A 368 8.79 44.53 12.46
CA ILE A 368 7.34 44.27 12.57
C ILE A 368 6.99 43.75 13.98
N MET A 369 7.92 43.01 14.59
CA MET A 369 7.82 42.46 15.96
C MET A 369 7.79 43.52 17.07
N GLY A 370 8.19 44.77 16.80
CA GLY A 370 8.18 45.87 17.78
C GLY A 370 6.98 46.82 17.66
N THR A 371 6.08 46.60 16.69
CA THR A 371 4.96 47.51 16.43
C THR A 371 3.68 47.12 17.20
N PRO A 372 2.84 48.09 17.61
CA PRO A 372 1.62 47.82 18.35
C PRO A 372 0.59 46.96 17.57
N GLY A 373 0.69 46.91 16.24
CA GLY A 373 -0.17 46.08 15.37
C GLY A 373 0.19 44.59 15.30
N GLN A 374 1.35 44.19 15.83
CA GLN A 374 1.85 42.82 15.77
C GLN A 374 0.89 41.82 16.42
N ARG A 375 0.43 42.12 17.65
CA ARG A 375 -0.45 41.23 18.40
C ARG A 375 -1.74 40.96 17.63
N THR A 376 -2.31 42.00 17.05
CA THR A 376 -3.56 41.88 16.29
C THR A 376 -3.36 41.07 15.02
N TYR A 377 -2.25 41.25 14.29
CA TYR A 377 -1.92 40.42 13.11
C TYR A 377 -1.76 38.93 13.49
N MET A 378 -1.08 38.66 14.60
CA MET A 378 -0.86 37.30 15.12
C MET A 378 -2.16 36.63 15.59
N GLU A 379 -3.14 37.40 16.04
CA GLU A 379 -4.44 36.91 16.50
C GLU A 379 -5.48 36.81 15.36
N THR A 380 -5.26 37.46 14.19
CA THR A 380 -6.20 37.42 13.04
C THR A 380 -5.65 36.75 11.78
N MET A 381 -4.54 37.23 11.22
CA MET A 381 -4.01 36.73 9.94
C MET A 381 -3.19 35.45 10.09
N PHE A 382 -2.36 35.36 11.13
CA PHE A 382 -1.51 34.19 11.34
C PHE A 382 -2.29 32.87 11.47
N PRO A 383 -3.44 32.79 12.18
CA PRO A 383 -4.27 31.59 12.21
C PRO A 383 -4.80 31.15 10.84
N LEU A 384 -5.03 32.09 9.92
CA LEU A 384 -5.48 31.80 8.57
C LEU A 384 -4.34 31.21 7.73
N TYR A 385 -3.17 31.84 7.74
CA TYR A 385 -2.03 31.37 6.94
C TYR A 385 -1.37 30.10 7.48
N ARG A 386 -1.32 29.89 8.81
CA ARG A 386 -0.74 28.66 9.39
C ARG A 386 -1.47 27.39 8.96
N PHE A 387 -2.76 27.48 8.59
CA PHE A 387 -3.51 26.36 8.03
C PHE A 387 -2.81 25.76 6.81
N PHE A 388 -2.37 26.59 5.86
CA PHE A 388 -1.64 26.12 4.69
C PHE A 388 -0.28 25.54 5.07
N GLY A 389 0.40 26.13 6.05
CA GLY A 389 1.63 25.57 6.61
C GLY A 389 1.45 24.14 7.14
N PHE A 390 0.36 23.88 7.87
CA PHE A 390 0.04 22.52 8.35
C PHE A 390 -0.24 21.55 7.20
N VAL A 391 -1.01 21.98 6.19
CA VAL A 391 -1.32 21.15 5.02
C VAL A 391 -0.04 20.81 4.23
N VAL A 392 0.80 21.80 3.96
CA VAL A 392 2.09 21.64 3.25
C VAL A 392 3.00 20.69 4.04
N LEU A 393 3.19 20.92 5.34
CA LEU A 393 4.03 20.05 6.17
C LEU A 393 3.51 18.61 6.19
N HIS A 394 2.20 18.40 6.27
CA HIS A 394 1.63 17.05 6.23
C HIS A 394 1.87 16.37 4.88
N MET A 395 1.70 17.10 3.78
CA MET A 395 1.96 16.60 2.42
C MET A 395 3.45 16.25 2.23
N ASP A 396 4.37 17.05 2.78
CA ASP A 396 5.80 16.78 2.76
C ASP A 396 6.15 15.52 3.56
N MET A 397 5.58 15.37 4.76
CA MET A 397 5.74 14.15 5.56
C MET A 397 5.17 12.92 4.84
N TYR A 398 4.03 13.05 4.16
CA TYR A 398 3.46 11.97 3.36
C TYR A 398 4.33 11.62 2.14
N ALA A 399 4.90 12.63 1.46
CA ALA A 399 5.84 12.41 0.36
C ALA A 399 7.12 11.70 0.82
N ALA A 400 7.68 12.09 1.97
CA ALA A 400 8.82 11.43 2.58
C ALA A 400 8.50 9.96 2.90
N ASN A 401 7.31 9.69 3.43
CA ASN A 401 6.82 8.32 3.65
C ASN A 401 6.81 7.50 2.35
N ILE A 402 6.22 8.02 1.26
CA ILE A 402 6.21 7.31 -0.04
C ILE A 402 7.64 7.06 -0.54
N TYR A 403 8.53 8.04 -0.41
CA TYR A 403 9.93 7.88 -0.78
C TYR A 403 10.60 6.73 -0.01
N PHE A 404 10.46 6.71 1.32
CA PHE A 404 11.06 5.67 2.14
C PHE A 404 10.40 4.30 1.94
N TRP A 405 9.07 4.23 1.81
CA TRP A 405 8.38 2.98 1.47
C TRP A 405 8.88 2.41 0.14
N ARG A 406 9.06 3.24 -0.89
CA ARG A 406 9.65 2.80 -2.16
C ARG A 406 11.11 2.39 -2.01
N ARG A 407 11.92 3.13 -1.22
CA ARG A 407 13.33 2.86 -0.98
C ARG A 407 13.57 1.53 -0.25
N TYR A 408 12.69 1.18 0.68
CA TYR A 408 12.70 -0.05 1.46
C TYR A 408 11.78 -1.15 0.90
N ARG A 409 11.17 -0.94 -0.27
CA ARG A 409 10.32 -1.93 -0.97
C ARG A 409 9.06 -2.36 -0.22
N VAL A 410 8.53 -1.47 0.62
CA VAL A 410 7.21 -1.64 1.22
C VAL A 410 6.15 -1.49 0.13
N ASN A 411 5.31 -2.50 -0.04
CA ASN A 411 4.25 -2.52 -1.04
C ASN A 411 3.03 -1.69 -0.59
N TYR A 412 3.21 -0.38 -0.47
CA TYR A 412 2.16 0.53 0.00
C TYR A 412 0.95 0.57 -0.96
N SER A 413 1.15 0.34 -2.27
CA SER A 413 0.05 0.28 -3.23
C SER A 413 -0.90 -0.87 -2.94
N PHE A 414 -0.34 -2.04 -2.62
CA PHE A 414 -1.12 -3.20 -2.20
C PHE A 414 -1.84 -2.92 -0.86
N ILE A 415 -1.11 -2.39 0.13
CA ILE A 415 -1.65 -2.11 1.48
C ILE A 415 -2.83 -1.12 1.43
N PHE A 416 -2.71 -0.03 0.67
CA PHE A 416 -3.80 0.94 0.51
C PHE A 416 -4.86 0.53 -0.53
N GLY A 417 -4.63 -0.55 -1.28
CA GLY A 417 -5.55 -1.02 -2.32
C GLY A 417 -5.68 -0.07 -3.51
N PHE A 418 -4.62 0.66 -3.86
CA PHE A 418 -4.61 1.51 -5.05
C PHE A 418 -4.76 0.66 -6.32
N LYS A 419 -5.47 1.20 -7.32
CA LYS A 419 -5.44 0.61 -8.65
C LYS A 419 -4.05 0.78 -9.24
N GLN A 420 -3.56 -0.26 -9.90
CA GLN A 420 -2.22 -0.24 -10.47
C GLN A 420 -2.08 0.92 -11.48
N GLY A 421 -1.03 1.73 -11.30
CA GLY A 421 -0.75 2.89 -12.16
C GLY A 421 -1.52 4.18 -11.83
N THR A 422 -2.45 4.16 -10.87
CA THR A 422 -3.15 5.39 -10.39
C THR A 422 -2.51 5.99 -9.13
N GLU A 423 -1.46 5.35 -8.61
CA GLU A 423 -0.73 5.80 -7.44
C GLU A 423 0.01 7.12 -7.68
N LEU A 424 -0.09 8.04 -6.71
CA LEU A 424 0.64 9.29 -6.78
C LEU A 424 2.05 9.09 -6.23
N GLY A 425 3.07 9.17 -7.10
CA GLY A 425 4.47 9.08 -6.66
C GLY A 425 4.91 10.27 -5.80
N TYR A 426 5.92 10.08 -4.96
CA TYR A 426 6.41 11.10 -4.01
C TYR A 426 6.74 12.46 -4.67
N ARG A 427 7.34 12.46 -5.87
CA ARG A 427 7.66 13.71 -6.60
C ARG A 427 6.43 14.52 -6.96
N HIS A 428 5.32 13.87 -7.32
CA HIS A 428 4.07 14.57 -7.62
C HIS A 428 3.45 15.18 -6.35
N VAL A 429 3.54 14.48 -5.22
CA VAL A 429 3.10 15.02 -3.92
C VAL A 429 3.95 16.23 -3.54
N LEU A 430 5.28 16.14 -3.66
CA LEU A 430 6.18 17.28 -3.40
C LEU A 430 5.91 18.46 -4.34
N LEU A 431 5.65 18.22 -5.62
CA LEU A 431 5.28 19.28 -6.57
C LEU A 431 4.04 20.05 -6.11
N LEU A 432 2.97 19.32 -5.73
CA LEU A 432 1.73 19.93 -5.23
C LEU A 432 1.96 20.66 -3.90
N SER A 433 2.75 20.05 -3.01
CA SER A 433 3.08 20.61 -1.70
C SER A 433 3.88 21.91 -1.80
N PHE A 434 5.00 21.89 -2.52
CA PHE A 434 5.84 23.07 -2.72
C PHE A 434 5.17 24.14 -3.59
N GLY A 435 4.34 23.74 -4.56
CA GLY A 435 3.49 24.66 -5.31
C GLY A 435 2.52 25.42 -4.40
N LEU A 436 1.79 24.70 -3.54
CA LEU A 436 0.90 25.31 -2.54
C LEU A 436 1.68 26.16 -1.51
N GLY A 437 2.83 25.66 -1.05
CA GLY A 437 3.71 26.37 -0.13
C GLY A 437 4.18 27.69 -0.71
N THR A 438 4.69 27.68 -1.94
CA THR A 438 5.11 28.89 -2.67
C THR A 438 3.95 29.87 -2.81
N LEU A 439 2.78 29.39 -3.26
CA LEU A 439 1.59 30.24 -3.42
C LEU A 439 1.15 30.86 -2.09
N SER A 440 1.18 30.08 -0.99
CA SER A 440 0.83 30.55 0.35
C SER A 440 1.84 31.59 0.88
N LEU A 441 3.14 31.40 0.64
CA LEU A 441 4.19 32.35 1.02
C LEU A 441 4.10 33.64 0.22
N CYS A 442 3.86 33.54 -1.09
CA CYS A 442 3.56 34.71 -1.92
C CYS A 442 2.33 35.46 -1.38
N ALA A 443 1.26 34.75 -1.01
CA ALA A 443 0.07 35.36 -0.45
C ALA A 443 0.32 36.07 0.90
N VAL A 444 1.18 35.52 1.77
CA VAL A 444 1.61 36.18 3.01
C VAL A 444 2.39 37.46 2.69
N LEU A 445 3.36 37.38 1.78
CA LEU A 445 4.19 38.52 1.41
C LEU A 445 3.38 39.63 0.74
N LEU A 446 2.45 39.29 -0.16
CA LEU A 446 1.53 40.25 -0.78
C LEU A 446 0.63 40.90 0.27
N ASN A 447 0.11 40.14 1.24
CA ASN A 447 -0.70 40.68 2.33
C ASN A 447 0.11 41.65 3.21
N LEU A 448 1.35 41.31 3.56
CA LEU A 448 2.25 42.18 4.31
C LEU A 448 2.66 43.43 3.51
N ASP A 449 2.90 43.30 2.21
CA ASP A 449 3.30 44.43 1.36
C ASP A 449 2.14 45.41 1.15
N MET A 450 0.96 44.91 0.78
CA MET A 450 -0.26 45.72 0.61
C MET A 450 -0.73 46.40 1.90
N GLU A 451 -0.42 45.82 3.06
CA GLU A 451 -0.68 46.45 4.36
C GLU A 451 0.21 47.68 4.58
N MET A 452 1.44 47.64 4.08
CA MET A 452 2.50 48.57 4.44
C MET A 452 2.67 49.71 3.44
N ASP A 453 2.29 49.53 2.18
CA ASP A 453 2.32 50.60 1.17
C ASP A 453 1.21 51.65 1.41
N ALA A 454 1.61 52.92 1.38
CA ALA A 454 0.74 54.06 1.62
C ALA A 454 -0.30 54.25 0.50
N GLN A 455 -0.02 53.82 -0.72
CA GLN A 455 -0.94 53.89 -1.86
C GLN A 455 -1.98 52.74 -1.86
N THR A 456 -1.63 51.56 -1.34
CA THR A 456 -2.56 50.41 -1.28
C THR A 456 -3.44 50.36 -0.03
N LYS A 457 -3.28 51.32 0.90
CA LYS A 457 -4.12 51.44 2.11
C LYS A 457 -5.61 51.58 1.83
N ASP A 458 -6.01 51.95 0.61
CA ASP A 458 -7.40 52.06 0.19
C ASP A 458 -8.02 50.70 -0.21
N TYR A 459 -7.19 49.70 -0.57
CA TYR A 459 -7.64 48.33 -0.90
C TYR A 459 -7.77 47.42 0.34
N ARG A 460 -8.43 47.93 1.38
CA ARG A 460 -8.52 47.27 2.71
C ARG A 460 -9.20 45.91 2.67
N LEU A 461 -10.29 45.80 1.92
CA LEU A 461 -11.06 44.56 1.82
C LEU A 461 -10.32 43.49 1.01
N VAL A 462 -9.63 43.88 -0.07
CA VAL A 462 -8.91 42.93 -0.93
C VAL A 462 -7.79 42.25 -0.17
N THR A 463 -7.03 43.01 0.63
CA THR A 463 -5.91 42.50 1.43
C THR A 463 -6.34 41.42 2.43
N GLU A 464 -7.48 41.64 3.11
CA GLU A 464 -8.07 40.71 4.09
C GLU A 464 -8.68 39.45 3.45
N LEU A 465 -9.02 39.49 2.15
CA LEU A 465 -9.61 38.38 1.41
C LEU A 465 -8.58 37.44 0.77
N ILE A 466 -7.29 37.80 0.75
CA ILE A 466 -6.22 36.97 0.16
C ILE A 466 -6.21 35.53 0.75
N PRO A 467 -6.24 35.31 2.09
CA PRO A 467 -6.26 33.96 2.64
C PRO A 467 -7.51 33.17 2.26
N LEU A 468 -8.67 33.84 2.10
CA LEU A 468 -9.92 33.22 1.69
C LEU A 468 -9.87 32.80 0.23
N PHE A 469 -9.35 33.65 -0.66
CA PHE A 469 -9.17 33.31 -2.08
C PHE A 469 -8.33 32.05 -2.24
N LEU A 470 -7.22 31.94 -1.49
CA LEU A 470 -6.37 30.75 -1.51
C LEU A 470 -7.11 29.50 -1.00
N LEU A 471 -7.90 29.62 0.07
CA LEU A 471 -8.69 28.50 0.61
C LEU A 471 -9.75 28.03 -0.41
N VAL A 472 -10.49 28.96 -1.01
CA VAL A 472 -11.50 28.68 -2.03
C VAL A 472 -10.88 28.01 -3.25
N LEU A 473 -9.73 28.49 -3.71
CA LEU A 473 -8.98 27.89 -4.81
C LEU A 473 -8.62 26.43 -4.51
N VAL A 474 -8.11 26.13 -3.31
CA VAL A 474 -7.78 24.76 -2.89
C VAL A 474 -9.04 23.88 -2.86
N ILE A 475 -10.15 24.38 -2.31
CA ILE A 475 -11.42 23.63 -2.26
C ILE A 475 -11.94 23.33 -3.67
N ILE A 476 -11.93 24.32 -4.58
CA ILE A 476 -12.33 24.14 -5.98
C ILE A 476 -11.46 23.08 -6.64
N ILE A 477 -10.14 23.12 -6.44
CA ILE A 477 -9.24 22.10 -6.99
C ILE A 477 -9.57 20.72 -6.41
N VAL A 478 -9.75 20.58 -5.11
CA VAL A 478 -10.02 19.27 -4.49
C VAL A 478 -11.34 18.66 -4.97
N LEU A 479 -12.40 19.47 -5.08
CA LEU A 479 -13.75 19.03 -5.46
C LEU A 479 -13.98 18.97 -6.98
N CYS A 480 -13.04 19.44 -7.79
CA CYS A 480 -13.20 19.54 -9.23
C CYS A 480 -13.48 18.16 -9.88
N PRO A 481 -14.59 18.01 -10.64
CA PRO A 481 -14.95 16.74 -11.26
C PRO A 481 -14.13 16.45 -12.54
N PHE A 482 -13.55 17.49 -13.15
CA PHE A 482 -12.80 17.38 -14.40
C PHE A 482 -11.44 16.69 -14.22
N ASN A 483 -10.85 16.18 -15.31
CA ASN A 483 -9.55 15.50 -15.30
C ASN A 483 -8.35 16.47 -15.18
N ILE A 484 -8.43 17.38 -14.22
CA ILE A 484 -7.43 18.38 -13.87
C ILE A 484 -6.75 17.89 -12.59
N LEU A 485 -5.42 18.03 -12.46
CA LEU A 485 -4.65 17.73 -11.24
C LEU A 485 -5.01 16.40 -10.54
N TYR A 486 -4.61 15.28 -11.14
CA TYR A 486 -4.68 13.94 -10.53
C TYR A 486 -6.08 13.52 -10.02
N ARG A 487 -7.09 13.61 -10.90
CA ARG A 487 -8.50 13.27 -10.61
C ARG A 487 -8.67 11.98 -9.80
N SER A 488 -8.05 10.88 -10.21
CA SER A 488 -8.18 9.58 -9.52
C SER A 488 -7.78 9.65 -8.05
N SER A 489 -6.71 10.37 -7.72
CA SER A 489 -6.21 10.50 -6.34
C SER A 489 -7.11 11.39 -5.50
N ARG A 490 -7.67 12.47 -6.08
CA ARG A 490 -8.62 13.36 -5.39
C ARG A 490 -9.92 12.64 -5.06
N PHE A 491 -10.51 11.93 -6.03
CA PHE A 491 -11.72 11.15 -5.80
C PHE A 491 -11.47 10.03 -4.77
N PHE A 492 -10.32 9.36 -4.81
CA PHE A 492 -9.93 8.42 -3.77
C PHE A 492 -9.90 9.08 -2.39
N PHE A 493 -9.22 10.23 -2.24
CA PHE A 493 -9.17 10.97 -0.97
C PHE A 493 -10.56 11.36 -0.48
N LEU A 494 -11.41 11.91 -1.35
CA LEU A 494 -12.78 12.31 -1.02
C LEU A 494 -13.65 11.12 -0.61
N SER A 495 -13.54 9.98 -1.31
CA SER A 495 -14.27 8.76 -0.95
C SER A 495 -13.84 8.21 0.42
N VAL A 496 -12.53 8.18 0.70
CA VAL A 496 -12.00 7.75 2.00
C VAL A 496 -12.40 8.72 3.11
N LEU A 497 -12.34 10.04 2.85
CA LEU A 497 -12.78 11.07 3.80
C LEU A 497 -14.27 10.93 4.13
N PHE A 498 -15.11 10.72 3.11
CA PHE A 498 -16.54 10.50 3.28
C PHE A 498 -16.83 9.25 4.13
N ARG A 499 -16.21 8.11 3.80
CA ARG A 499 -16.35 6.88 4.60
C ARG A 499 -15.82 7.04 6.02
N CYS A 500 -14.78 7.84 6.22
CA CYS A 500 -14.26 8.15 7.55
C CYS A 500 -15.26 8.95 8.39
N ILE A 501 -15.94 9.94 7.79
CA ILE A 501 -16.98 10.73 8.47
C ILE A 501 -18.23 9.87 8.72
N ALA A 502 -18.61 9.05 7.76
CA ALA A 502 -19.76 8.15 7.84
C ALA A 502 -19.41 6.77 8.45
N ALA A 503 -18.33 6.68 9.24
CA ALA A 503 -17.79 5.44 9.77
C ALA A 503 -18.79 4.46 10.41
N PRO A 504 -19.85 4.89 11.13
CA PRO A 504 -20.84 3.96 11.66
C PRO A 504 -21.61 3.17 10.58
N PHE A 505 -21.69 3.72 9.37
CA PHE A 505 -22.57 3.26 8.31
C PHE A 505 -21.87 2.49 7.19
N TYR A 506 -20.53 2.49 7.16
CA TYR A 506 -19.73 1.84 6.11
C TYR A 506 -18.70 0.89 6.72
N ALA A 507 -18.34 -0.16 5.98
CA ALA A 507 -17.22 -1.02 6.35
C ALA A 507 -15.92 -0.20 6.38
N VAL A 508 -15.09 -0.46 7.39
CA VAL A 508 -13.88 0.32 7.64
C VAL A 508 -12.66 -0.44 7.12
N HIS A 509 -12.11 0.02 6.00
CA HIS A 509 -10.89 -0.54 5.44
C HIS A 509 -9.64 0.18 5.96
N LEU A 510 -8.48 -0.36 5.62
CA LEU A 510 -7.19 0.20 6.03
C LEU A 510 -6.97 1.68 5.66
N PRO A 511 -7.29 2.14 4.44
CA PRO A 511 -7.21 3.56 4.11
C PRO A 511 -8.10 4.44 4.99
N ASP A 512 -9.28 3.96 5.38
CA ASP A 512 -10.28 4.76 6.10
C ASP A 512 -9.84 5.02 7.54
N PHE A 513 -9.32 4.00 8.25
CA PHE A 513 -8.79 4.21 9.59
C PHE A 513 -7.42 4.91 9.58
N PHE A 514 -6.59 4.67 8.56
CA PHE A 514 -5.31 5.35 8.40
C PHE A 514 -5.51 6.87 8.19
N LEU A 515 -6.49 7.27 7.37
CA LEU A 515 -6.86 8.67 7.20
C LEU A 515 -7.42 9.26 8.48
N GLY A 516 -8.29 8.54 9.20
CA GLY A 516 -8.81 9.01 10.48
C GLY A 516 -7.68 9.29 11.48
N ASP A 517 -6.64 8.46 11.51
CA ASP A 517 -5.47 8.69 12.35
C ASP A 517 -4.71 9.96 11.95
N GLN A 518 -4.66 10.29 10.66
CA GLN A 518 -4.12 11.59 10.21
C GLN A 518 -4.97 12.75 10.73
N LEU A 519 -6.31 12.63 10.71
CA LEU A 519 -7.23 13.68 11.18
C LEU A 519 -7.03 13.98 12.68
N THR A 520 -6.70 12.98 13.51
CA THR A 520 -6.40 13.22 14.94
C THR A 520 -5.20 14.16 15.16
N SER A 521 -4.24 14.15 14.23
CA SER A 521 -3.07 15.03 14.25
C SER A 521 -3.31 16.35 13.50
N GLN A 522 -4.53 16.60 13.00
CA GLN A 522 -4.94 17.81 12.26
C GLN A 522 -5.95 18.69 13.03
N VAL A 523 -6.13 18.46 14.33
CA VAL A 523 -7.07 19.25 15.17
C VAL A 523 -6.84 20.76 15.06
N GLN A 524 -5.58 21.21 15.03
CA GLN A 524 -5.27 22.65 14.91
C GLN A 524 -5.56 23.21 13.51
N ALA A 525 -5.45 22.39 12.47
CA ALA A 525 -5.88 22.77 11.13
C ALA A 525 -7.41 22.90 11.06
N LEU A 526 -8.15 21.99 11.68
CA LEU A 526 -9.61 22.07 11.79
C LEU A 526 -10.08 23.31 12.57
N ARG A 527 -9.40 23.66 13.68
CA ARG A 527 -9.64 24.90 14.41
C ARG A 527 -9.31 26.15 13.59
N SER A 528 -8.33 26.07 12.70
CA SER A 528 -8.03 27.17 11.78
C SER A 528 -9.15 27.32 10.74
N LEU A 529 -9.72 26.21 10.24
CA LEU A 529 -10.91 26.25 9.37
C LEU A 529 -12.15 26.80 10.09
N GLU A 530 -12.36 26.44 11.35
CA GLU A 530 -13.41 27.04 12.18
C GLU A 530 -13.21 28.56 12.31
N PHE A 531 -11.97 29.01 12.50
CA PHE A 531 -11.64 30.43 12.53
C PHE A 531 -11.89 31.11 11.18
N TYR A 532 -11.62 30.47 10.04
CA TYR A 532 -12.04 30.95 8.72
C TYR A 532 -13.56 31.19 8.65
N ILE A 533 -14.36 30.21 9.10
CA ILE A 533 -15.83 30.32 9.10
C ILE A 533 -16.27 31.50 9.96
N CYS A 534 -15.68 31.67 11.14
CA CYS A 534 -16.04 32.78 12.01
C CYS A 534 -15.61 34.15 11.44
N TYR A 535 -14.34 34.30 11.07
CA TYR A 535 -13.77 35.57 10.63
C TYR A 535 -14.44 36.12 9.36
N TYR A 536 -14.67 35.24 8.38
CA TYR A 536 -15.31 35.64 7.12
C TYR A 536 -16.84 35.58 7.19
N GLY A 537 -17.42 34.62 7.90
CA GLY A 537 -18.87 34.44 7.99
C GLY A 537 -19.58 35.51 8.82
N PHE A 538 -19.00 35.94 9.94
CA PHE A 538 -19.58 37.00 10.78
C PHE A 538 -19.17 38.42 10.35
N GLY A 539 -18.37 38.55 9.27
CA GLY A 539 -18.02 39.85 8.71
C GLY A 539 -16.92 40.60 9.45
N ASP A 540 -16.17 39.95 10.34
CA ASP A 540 -15.02 40.55 11.06
C ASP A 540 -13.98 41.11 10.08
N PHE A 541 -13.79 40.46 8.93
CA PHE A 541 -12.92 40.95 7.85
C PHE A 541 -13.29 42.34 7.30
N ARG A 542 -14.57 42.77 7.43
CA ARG A 542 -15.03 44.10 6.97
C ARG A 542 -14.57 45.21 7.89
N TYR A 543 -14.37 44.89 9.17
CA TYR A 543 -13.95 45.82 10.20
C TYR A 543 -12.53 45.46 10.60
N ARG A 544 -11.56 45.98 9.82
CA ARG A 544 -10.12 45.69 9.88
C ARG A 544 -9.67 45.25 11.29
N ARG A 545 -9.26 43.99 11.40
CA ARG A 545 -8.64 43.41 12.61
C ARG A 545 -9.49 43.42 13.87
N ARG A 546 -10.81 43.45 13.71
CA ARG A 546 -11.73 43.10 14.77
C ARG A 546 -11.77 41.58 14.88
N ASN A 547 -11.50 41.04 16.06
CA ASN A 547 -11.63 39.61 16.36
C ASN A 547 -12.74 39.44 17.40
N THR A 548 -13.98 39.36 16.94
CA THR A 548 -15.13 39.07 17.81
C THR A 548 -15.35 37.57 18.01
N CYS A 549 -14.66 36.73 17.23
CA CYS A 549 -14.75 35.28 17.34
C CYS A 549 -14.53 34.78 18.77
N THR A 550 -13.49 35.27 19.46
CA THR A 550 -13.21 34.84 20.84
C THR A 550 -14.25 35.29 21.86
N SER A 551 -15.02 36.34 21.55
CA SER A 551 -16.09 36.86 22.40
C SER A 551 -17.41 36.13 22.16
N ASN A 552 -17.57 35.46 21.03
CA ASN A 552 -18.76 34.70 20.70
C ASN A 552 -18.80 33.36 21.45
N ILE A 553 -19.85 33.15 22.25
CA ILE A 553 -20.07 31.92 23.03
C ILE A 553 -20.18 30.69 22.11
N GLY A 554 -20.83 30.84 20.95
CA GLY A 554 -20.95 29.79 19.94
C GLY A 554 -19.58 29.35 19.44
N PHE A 555 -18.74 30.29 19.00
CA PHE A 555 -17.38 29.97 18.54
C PHE A 555 -16.55 29.29 19.63
N ARG A 556 -16.58 29.79 20.87
CA ARG A 556 -15.88 29.14 21.99
C ARG A 556 -16.34 27.70 22.22
N THR A 557 -17.63 27.43 22.04
CA THR A 557 -18.21 26.08 22.20
C THR A 557 -17.77 25.15 21.07
N PHE A 558 -17.85 25.61 19.82
CA PHE A 558 -17.40 24.84 18.66
C PHE A 558 -15.89 24.56 18.69
N TYR A 559 -15.09 25.47 19.23
CA TYR A 559 -13.63 25.30 19.36
C TYR A 559 -13.22 24.06 20.18
N PHE A 560 -14.05 23.69 21.15
CA PHE A 560 -13.88 22.45 21.91
C PHE A 560 -14.45 21.23 21.17
N ILE A 561 -15.64 21.37 20.56
CA ILE A 561 -16.28 20.29 19.80
C ILE A 561 -15.37 19.83 18.63
N VAL A 562 -14.84 20.77 17.85
CA VAL A 562 -13.96 20.52 16.71
C VAL A 562 -12.72 19.72 17.11
N ALA A 563 -12.22 19.92 18.34
CA ALA A 563 -11.08 19.16 18.85
C ALA A 563 -11.41 17.69 19.19
N VAL A 564 -12.67 17.39 19.52
CA VAL A 564 -13.15 16.04 19.87
C VAL A 564 -13.53 15.24 18.62
N ILE A 565 -14.03 15.89 17.57
CA ILE A 565 -14.55 15.24 16.35
C ILE A 565 -13.60 14.15 15.78
N PRO A 566 -12.30 14.41 15.52
CA PRO A 566 -11.43 13.40 14.92
C PRO A 566 -11.28 12.13 15.76
N TYR A 567 -11.19 12.28 17.09
CA TYR A 567 -11.09 11.17 18.01
C TYR A 567 -12.40 10.38 18.10
N TRP A 568 -13.54 11.07 18.05
CA TRP A 568 -14.85 10.43 18.01
C TRP A 568 -15.05 9.59 16.74
N LEU A 569 -14.66 10.11 15.57
CA LEU A 569 -14.69 9.34 14.32
C LEU A 569 -13.83 8.08 14.40
N ARG A 570 -12.61 8.17 14.97
CA ARG A 570 -11.75 6.99 15.18
C ARG A 570 -12.34 5.99 16.16
N PHE A 571 -12.94 6.46 17.26
CA PHE A 571 -13.64 5.59 18.20
C PHE A 571 -14.76 4.81 17.51
N LEU A 572 -15.62 5.49 16.75
CA LEU A 572 -16.70 4.85 15.99
C LEU A 572 -16.20 3.83 14.97
N GLN A 573 -15.12 4.13 14.25
CA GLN A 573 -14.48 3.18 13.34
C GLN A 573 -13.98 1.92 14.07
N CYS A 574 -13.41 2.07 15.26
CA CYS A 574 -12.92 0.94 16.06
C CYS A 574 -14.08 0.05 16.54
N ILE A 575 -15.18 0.65 16.99
CA ILE A 575 -16.40 -0.09 17.37
C ILE A 575 -16.99 -0.81 16.16
N ARG A 576 -17.07 -0.16 14.99
CA ARG A 576 -17.58 -0.79 13.76
C ARG A 576 -16.79 -2.04 13.40
N ARG A 577 -15.46 -1.95 13.41
CA ARG A 577 -14.58 -3.10 13.12
C ARG A 577 -14.69 -4.21 14.16
N MET A 578 -14.81 -3.87 15.45
CA MET A 578 -15.03 -4.88 16.50
C MET A 578 -16.31 -5.69 16.25
N VAL A 579 -17.37 -5.03 15.78
CA VAL A 579 -18.65 -5.70 15.46
C VAL A 579 -18.55 -6.53 14.18
N GLU A 580 -17.88 -6.04 13.14
CA GLU A 580 -17.71 -6.74 11.85
C GLU A 580 -16.75 -7.93 11.95
N ASP A 581 -15.56 -7.72 12.50
CA ASP A 581 -14.49 -8.71 12.55
C ASP A 581 -14.63 -9.65 13.76
N ARG A 582 -15.54 -9.35 14.71
CA ARG A 582 -15.71 -10.03 16.01
C ARG A 582 -14.42 -10.15 16.84
N ASP A 583 -13.47 -9.23 16.62
CA ASP A 583 -12.19 -9.19 17.31
C ASP A 583 -12.16 -8.06 18.36
N LEU A 584 -11.95 -8.44 19.62
CA LEU A 584 -11.83 -7.52 20.75
C LEU A 584 -10.59 -6.61 20.65
N SER A 585 -9.57 -6.99 19.87
CA SER A 585 -8.38 -6.16 19.63
C SER A 585 -8.75 -4.76 19.12
N HIS A 586 -9.81 -4.67 18.32
CA HIS A 586 -10.31 -3.40 17.78
C HIS A 586 -11.00 -2.55 18.86
N GLY A 587 -11.69 -3.18 19.81
CA GLY A 587 -12.26 -2.50 20.97
C GLY A 587 -11.20 -1.86 21.85
N TYR A 588 -10.09 -2.57 22.12
CA TYR A 588 -8.95 -2.01 22.86
C TYR A 588 -8.34 -0.80 22.15
N ASN A 589 -8.27 -0.80 20.81
CA ASN A 589 -7.85 0.39 20.07
C ASN A 589 -8.82 1.57 20.29
N GLY A 590 -10.12 1.29 20.35
CA GLY A 590 -11.15 2.28 20.67
C GLY A 590 -10.92 2.99 22.00
N ILE A 591 -10.44 2.27 23.02
CA ILE A 591 -10.18 2.83 24.36
C ILE A 591 -9.17 3.98 24.31
N LYS A 592 -8.14 3.90 23.46
CA LYS A 592 -7.16 4.98 23.24
C LYS A 592 -7.84 6.29 22.87
N TYR A 593 -8.77 6.24 21.92
CA TYR A 593 -9.48 7.42 21.45
C TYR A 593 -10.50 7.89 22.48
N LEU A 594 -11.20 6.98 23.15
CA LEU A 594 -12.13 7.32 24.23
C LEU A 594 -11.43 8.05 25.39
N LEU A 595 -10.29 7.55 25.85
CA LEU A 595 -9.48 8.21 26.89
C LEU A 595 -9.05 9.62 26.48
N THR A 596 -8.70 9.81 25.21
CA THR A 596 -8.32 11.11 24.67
C THR A 596 -9.50 12.09 24.65
N ILE A 597 -10.70 11.60 24.31
CA ILE A 597 -11.94 12.40 24.33
C ILE A 597 -12.26 12.83 25.75
N VAL A 598 -12.20 11.90 26.72
CA VAL A 598 -12.46 12.20 28.14
C VAL A 598 -11.45 13.24 28.65
N ALA A 599 -10.17 13.08 28.34
CA ALA A 599 -9.12 14.05 28.68
C ALA A 599 -9.41 15.46 28.12
N ALA A 600 -9.78 15.55 26.84
CA ALA A 600 -10.11 16.83 26.19
C ALA A 600 -11.37 17.49 26.78
N SER A 601 -12.40 16.69 27.09
CA SER A 601 -13.64 17.15 27.72
C SER A 601 -13.41 17.66 29.14
N LEU A 602 -12.63 16.94 29.96
CA LEU A 602 -12.26 17.36 31.32
C LEU A 602 -11.44 18.66 31.31
N ARG A 603 -10.53 18.80 30.35
CA ARG A 603 -9.78 20.05 30.15
C ARG A 603 -10.69 21.23 29.81
N THR A 604 -11.72 20.97 29.01
CA THR A 604 -12.74 21.96 28.66
C THR A 604 -13.54 22.37 29.90
N ALA A 605 -13.99 21.39 30.68
CA ALA A 605 -14.68 21.62 31.96
C ALA A 605 -13.83 22.47 32.93
N TYR A 606 -12.52 22.22 33.04
CA TYR A 606 -11.61 23.06 33.84
C TYR A 606 -11.51 24.50 33.32
N THR A 607 -11.55 24.71 32.00
CA THR A 607 -11.48 26.06 31.42
C THR A 607 -12.73 26.88 31.74
N LEU A 608 -13.89 26.22 31.76
CA LEU A 608 -15.18 26.84 32.05
C LEU A 608 -15.35 27.05 33.56
N ASN A 609 -15.08 26.01 34.34
CA ASN A 609 -15.18 25.97 35.79
C ASN A 609 -13.80 25.71 36.38
N ARG A 610 -13.10 26.77 36.82
CA ARG A 610 -11.74 26.72 37.39
C ARG A 610 -11.65 26.06 38.77
N GLY A 611 -12.28 24.90 38.94
CA GLY A 611 -12.19 24.10 40.15
C GLY A 611 -10.91 23.26 40.17
N SER A 612 -10.29 23.14 41.35
CA SER A 612 -9.09 22.31 41.57
C SER A 612 -9.32 20.84 41.16
N ASN A 613 -10.50 20.29 41.46
CA ASN A 613 -10.88 18.92 41.12
C ASN A 613 -10.86 18.68 39.61
N TRP A 614 -11.37 19.62 38.80
CA TRP A 614 -11.35 19.50 37.34
C TRP A 614 -9.93 19.54 36.78
N ASN A 615 -9.04 20.33 37.37
CA ASN A 615 -7.64 20.39 36.98
C ASN A 615 -6.96 19.04 37.24
N ILE A 616 -7.06 18.51 38.47
CA ILE A 616 -6.45 17.23 38.86
C ILE A 616 -6.95 16.10 37.94
N THR A 617 -8.26 16.00 37.74
CA THR A 617 -8.84 14.96 36.89
C THR A 617 -8.40 15.10 35.42
N ALA A 618 -8.29 16.33 34.89
CA ALA A 618 -7.78 16.55 33.53
C ALA A 618 -6.32 16.10 33.37
N TRP A 619 -5.47 16.37 34.35
CA TRP A 619 -4.07 15.90 34.37
C TRP A 619 -3.97 14.38 34.40
N VAL A 620 -4.73 13.72 35.30
CA VAL A 620 -4.73 12.26 35.44
C VAL A 620 -5.17 11.59 34.13
N PHE A 621 -6.32 11.97 33.58
CA PHE A 621 -6.83 11.34 32.35
C PHE A 621 -5.94 11.64 31.13
N SER A 622 -5.34 12.83 31.06
CA SER A 622 -4.40 13.17 29.98
C SER A 622 -3.11 12.36 30.10
N GLY A 623 -2.61 12.11 31.31
CA GLY A 623 -1.48 11.21 31.58
C GLY A 623 -1.78 9.78 31.16
N VAL A 624 -2.94 9.24 31.56
CA VAL A 624 -3.40 7.89 31.18
C VAL A 624 -3.56 7.77 29.65
N ALA A 625 -4.20 8.75 29.01
CA ALA A 625 -4.35 8.77 27.55
C ALA A 625 -2.98 8.80 26.83
N THR A 626 -2.03 9.57 27.37
CA THR A 626 -0.67 9.67 26.82
C THR A 626 0.08 8.35 26.97
N PHE A 627 0.01 7.71 28.14
CA PHE A 627 0.65 6.41 28.39
C PHE A 627 0.06 5.33 27.50
N TYR A 628 -1.27 5.19 27.48
CA TYR A 628 -1.95 4.19 26.66
C TYR A 628 -1.71 4.40 25.17
N GLY A 629 -1.77 5.66 24.70
CA GLY A 629 -1.46 6.01 23.32
C GLY A 629 -0.01 5.69 22.93
N THR A 630 0.94 5.92 23.83
CA THR A 630 2.36 5.61 23.60
C THR A 630 2.61 4.10 23.55
N TYR A 631 2.01 3.35 24.47
CA TYR A 631 2.04 1.89 24.45
C TYR A 631 1.49 1.34 23.13
N TRP A 632 0.32 1.84 22.70
CA TRP A 632 -0.30 1.41 21.47
C TRP A 632 0.57 1.68 20.24
N ASP A 633 1.12 2.91 20.14
CA ASP A 633 1.94 3.33 19.00
C ASP A 633 3.21 2.45 18.87
N ILE A 634 3.90 2.14 19.98
CA ILE A 634 5.17 1.39 19.96
C ILE A 634 4.94 -0.13 19.87
N VAL A 635 4.03 -0.67 20.68
CA VAL A 635 3.89 -2.13 20.84
C VAL A 635 2.98 -2.72 19.77
N LEU A 636 1.84 -2.10 19.51
CA LEU A 636 0.82 -2.69 18.63
C LEU A 636 0.97 -2.19 17.19
N ASP A 637 1.03 -0.87 16.99
CA ASP A 637 1.12 -0.30 15.65
C ASP A 637 2.48 -0.59 14.99
N TRP A 638 3.59 -0.44 15.74
CA TRP A 638 4.93 -0.73 15.23
C TRP A 638 5.39 -2.17 15.50
N GLY A 639 4.71 -2.93 16.37
CA GLY A 639 5.10 -4.31 16.68
C GLY A 639 6.43 -4.43 17.44
N LEU A 640 6.87 -3.38 18.15
CA LEU A 640 8.14 -3.37 18.89
C LEU A 640 7.96 -3.76 20.37
N LEU A 641 9.05 -3.74 21.14
CA LEU A 641 9.11 -4.17 22.56
C LEU A 641 8.72 -5.65 22.78
N GLN A 642 8.86 -6.50 21.77
CA GLN A 642 8.66 -7.94 21.90
C GLN A 642 9.76 -8.56 22.76
N ARG A 643 9.39 -9.38 23.75
CA ARG A 643 10.31 -10.13 24.61
C ARG A 643 10.65 -11.46 23.94
N GLY A 644 11.91 -11.89 24.00
CA GLY A 644 12.35 -13.19 23.45
C GLY A 644 12.83 -13.18 22.00
N CYS A 645 12.84 -12.03 21.32
CA CYS A 645 13.40 -11.88 19.98
C CYS A 645 14.95 -11.81 20.01
N LYS A 646 15.59 -12.17 18.89
CA LYS A 646 17.06 -12.10 18.72
C LYS A 646 17.58 -10.66 18.88
N ASN A 647 16.75 -9.69 18.51
CA ASN A 647 17.01 -8.28 18.73
C ASN A 647 16.31 -7.84 20.03
N SER A 648 17.07 -7.37 21.03
CA SER A 648 16.49 -6.92 22.31
C SER A 648 15.44 -5.82 22.09
N PHE A 649 14.19 -6.09 22.47
CA PHE A 649 13.04 -5.19 22.35
C PHE A 649 12.66 -4.75 20.92
N LEU A 650 13.21 -5.39 19.88
CA LEU A 650 12.84 -5.15 18.48
C LEU A 650 12.39 -6.46 17.84
N ARG A 651 11.68 -6.35 16.71
CA ARG A 651 11.31 -7.51 15.89
C ARG A 651 12.55 -8.20 15.32
N ASP A 652 12.42 -9.48 14.97
CA ASP A 652 13.49 -10.24 14.32
C ASP A 652 13.79 -9.74 12.90
N LYS A 653 12.75 -9.36 12.16
CA LYS A 653 12.84 -8.77 10.82
C LYS A 653 12.68 -7.26 10.88
N LEU A 654 13.62 -6.54 10.29
CA LEU A 654 13.66 -5.08 10.21
C LEU A 654 13.98 -4.69 8.76
N LEU A 655 13.20 -3.78 8.16
CA LEU A 655 13.48 -3.29 6.80
C LEU A 655 14.57 -2.21 6.80
N VAL A 656 14.67 -1.42 7.87
CA VAL A 656 15.72 -0.42 8.03
C VAL A 656 16.98 -1.11 8.60
N PRO A 657 18.13 -1.04 7.91
CA PRO A 657 19.34 -1.75 8.34
C PRO A 657 19.87 -1.33 9.72
N HIS A 658 19.67 -0.06 10.09
CA HIS A 658 20.22 0.52 11.31
C HIS A 658 19.22 0.43 12.46
N LYS A 659 19.53 -0.41 13.46
CA LYS A 659 18.71 -0.59 14.69
C LYS A 659 18.52 0.70 15.48
N THR A 660 19.51 1.59 15.46
CA THR A 660 19.48 2.90 16.14
C THR A 660 18.28 3.75 15.72
N VAL A 661 17.83 3.62 14.46
CA VAL A 661 16.66 4.36 13.94
C VAL A 661 15.39 3.96 14.68
N TYR A 662 15.21 2.69 15.02
CA TYR A 662 14.03 2.22 15.77
C TYR A 662 14.04 2.73 17.21
N TYR A 663 15.19 2.63 17.91
CA TYR A 663 15.30 3.15 19.27
C TYR A 663 15.11 4.67 19.31
N ALA A 664 15.72 5.40 18.37
CA ALA A 664 15.53 6.85 18.25
C ALA A 664 14.06 7.21 17.98
N ALA A 665 13.38 6.47 17.11
CA ALA A 665 11.96 6.68 16.83
C ALA A 665 11.08 6.42 18.06
N MET A 666 11.38 5.38 18.86
CA MET A 666 10.66 5.11 20.12
C MET A 666 10.80 6.26 21.11
N VAL A 667 12.05 6.70 21.37
CA VAL A 667 12.31 7.84 22.27
C VAL A 667 11.64 9.10 21.76
N LEU A 668 11.77 9.40 20.47
CA LEU A 668 11.17 10.58 19.85
C LEU A 668 9.64 10.54 19.92
N ASN A 669 9.00 9.38 19.74
CA ASN A 669 7.55 9.26 19.89
C ASN A 669 7.09 9.55 21.32
N VAL A 670 7.82 9.07 22.34
CA VAL A 670 7.54 9.38 23.75
C VAL A 670 7.67 10.89 23.99
N LEU A 671 8.76 11.52 23.55
CA LEU A 671 8.97 12.95 23.72
C LEU A 671 7.88 13.79 23.04
N LEU A 672 7.54 13.48 21.79
CA LEU A 672 6.49 14.20 21.04
C LEU A 672 5.08 13.95 21.62
N ARG A 673 4.83 12.80 22.23
CA ARG A 673 3.59 12.54 23.00
C ARG A 673 3.48 13.42 24.23
N LEU A 674 4.59 13.69 24.92
CA LEU A 674 4.62 14.65 26.04
C LEU A 674 4.40 16.08 25.55
N VAL A 675 4.84 16.42 24.33
CA VAL A 675 4.52 17.72 23.70
C VAL A 675 3.02 17.85 23.40
N TRP A 676 2.37 16.77 22.96
CA TRP A 676 0.91 16.76 22.80
C TRP A 676 0.19 17.02 24.13
N LEU A 677 0.67 16.43 25.24
CA LEU A 677 0.13 16.65 26.58
C LEU A 677 0.17 18.14 26.96
N GLN A 678 1.25 18.84 26.63
CA GLN A 678 1.33 20.31 26.80
C GLN A 678 0.25 21.04 25.99
N THR A 679 -0.10 20.56 24.80
CA THR A 679 -1.12 21.17 23.94
C THR A 679 -2.52 21.03 24.51
N VAL A 680 -2.78 19.93 25.23
CA VAL A 680 -4.03 19.72 25.96
C VAL A 680 -4.05 20.59 27.22
N LEU A 681 -2.96 20.64 27.98
CA LEU A 681 -2.95 21.29 29.30
C LEU A 681 -2.68 22.82 29.25
N ASP A 682 -2.29 23.36 28.10
CA ASP A 682 -2.04 24.80 27.85
C ASP A 682 -1.08 25.43 28.89
N LEU A 683 0.08 24.79 29.06
CA LEU A 683 1.12 25.32 29.94
C LEU A 683 1.61 26.68 29.39
N LYS A 684 1.60 27.70 30.23
CA LYS A 684 2.00 29.07 29.84
C LYS A 684 3.51 29.19 29.82
N PHE A 685 4.06 29.57 28.66
CA PHE A 685 5.48 29.93 28.52
C PHE A 685 5.59 31.41 28.20
N SER A 686 6.49 32.11 28.88
CA SER A 686 6.64 33.57 28.79
C SER A 686 7.41 34.06 27.55
N PHE A 687 8.03 33.15 26.77
CA PHE A 687 9.01 33.51 25.74
C PHE A 687 8.47 33.58 24.31
N LEU A 688 7.27 33.05 24.02
CA LEU A 688 6.66 33.05 22.69
C LEU A 688 5.18 33.45 22.72
N HIS A 689 4.71 34.09 21.65
CA HIS A 689 3.30 34.40 21.48
C HIS A 689 2.46 33.10 21.41
N ARG A 690 1.24 33.13 21.98
CA ARG A 690 0.38 31.94 22.12
C ARG A 690 0.14 31.23 20.79
N GLU A 691 -0.19 31.98 19.73
CA GLU A 691 -0.49 31.37 18.43
C GLU A 691 0.72 30.72 17.77
N THR A 692 1.93 31.25 18.02
CA THR A 692 3.19 30.64 17.58
C THR A 692 3.46 29.32 18.30
N MET A 693 3.21 29.26 19.61
CA MET A 693 3.33 28.02 20.38
C MET A 693 2.36 26.94 19.89
N VAL A 694 1.09 27.31 19.64
CA VAL A 694 0.09 26.39 19.08
C VAL A 694 0.55 25.88 17.71
N ALA A 695 1.11 26.75 16.86
CA ALA A 695 1.61 26.35 15.55
C ALA A 695 2.82 25.39 15.65
N LEU A 696 3.77 25.67 16.54
CA LEU A 696 4.93 24.80 16.76
C LEU A 696 4.50 23.40 17.23
N MET A 697 3.59 23.32 18.20
CA MET A 697 3.12 22.03 18.71
C MET A 697 2.32 21.26 17.68
N ALA A 698 1.53 21.95 16.85
CA ALA A 698 0.86 21.33 15.71
C ALA A 698 1.86 20.74 14.71
N CYS A 699 2.92 21.49 14.36
CA CYS A 699 3.98 20.99 13.48
C CYS A 699 4.67 19.74 14.04
N LEU A 700 4.99 19.74 15.34
CA LEU A 700 5.59 18.59 16.02
C LEU A 700 4.66 17.36 16.02
N GLU A 701 3.36 17.54 16.23
CA GLU A 701 2.38 16.46 16.15
C GLU A 701 2.24 15.90 14.71
N ILE A 702 2.32 16.76 13.68
CA ILE A 702 2.34 16.33 12.27
C ILE A 702 3.59 15.51 11.97
N ILE A 703 4.76 15.95 12.42
CA ILE A 703 6.03 15.22 12.25
C ILE A 703 5.95 13.86 12.96
N ARG A 704 5.46 13.84 14.21
CA ARG A 704 5.24 12.59 14.97
C ARG A 704 4.37 11.60 14.19
N ARG A 705 3.25 12.07 13.63
CA ARG A 705 2.35 11.25 12.81
C ARG A 705 3.02 10.76 11.54
N GLY A 706 3.83 11.60 10.89
CA GLY A 706 4.61 11.20 9.73
C GLY A 706 5.63 10.10 10.04
N ILE A 707 6.26 10.11 11.22
CA ILE A 707 7.13 9.01 11.69
C ILE A 707 6.28 7.74 11.95
N TRP A 708 5.14 7.89 12.61
CA TRP A 708 4.23 6.78 12.88
C TRP A 708 3.74 6.11 11.59
N ASN A 709 3.45 6.87 10.54
CA ASN A 709 3.03 6.37 9.23
C ASN A 709 4.05 5.38 8.66
N PHE A 710 5.35 5.70 8.74
CA PHE A 710 6.43 4.86 8.20
C PHE A 710 6.42 3.49 8.87
N PHE A 711 6.55 3.46 10.20
CA PHE A 711 6.67 2.21 10.97
C PHE A 711 5.37 1.42 11.02
N ARG A 712 4.20 2.07 10.99
CA ARG A 712 2.90 1.39 10.92
C ARG A 712 2.78 0.59 9.62
N LEU A 713 3.12 1.20 8.48
CA LEU A 713 3.07 0.51 7.19
C LEU A 713 4.17 -0.54 7.03
N GLU A 714 5.34 -0.29 7.61
CA GLU A 714 6.40 -1.30 7.69
C GLU A 714 5.91 -2.54 8.46
N ASN A 715 5.26 -2.37 9.61
CA ASN A 715 4.71 -3.46 10.40
C ASN A 715 3.62 -4.23 9.63
N GLU A 716 2.71 -3.51 8.97
CA GLU A 716 1.68 -4.11 8.14
C GLU A 716 2.27 -4.92 6.97
N HIS A 717 3.32 -4.40 6.35
CA HIS A 717 4.04 -5.10 5.30
C HIS A 717 4.71 -6.38 5.81
N LEU A 718 5.40 -6.33 6.96
CA LEU A 718 6.02 -7.52 7.55
C LEU A 718 4.99 -8.58 7.94
N ASN A 719 3.80 -8.18 8.40
CA ASN A 719 2.69 -9.11 8.65
C ASN A 719 2.20 -9.78 7.35
N ASN A 720 2.14 -9.04 6.23
CA ASN A 720 1.81 -9.60 4.92
C ASN A 720 2.92 -10.54 4.39
N VAL A 721 4.19 -10.19 4.59
CA VAL A 721 5.35 -11.05 4.27
C VAL A 721 5.28 -12.35 5.06
N GLY A 722 4.99 -12.28 6.37
CA GLY A 722 4.83 -13.47 7.22
C GLY A 722 3.71 -14.41 6.78
N ARG A 723 2.71 -13.90 6.04
CA ARG A 723 1.61 -14.69 5.46
C ARG A 723 1.77 -14.94 3.95
N TYR A 724 2.91 -14.59 3.34
CA TYR A 724 3.17 -14.67 1.90
C TYR A 724 2.10 -14.00 1.01
N ARG A 725 1.44 -12.96 1.53
CA ARG A 725 0.31 -12.29 0.86
C ARG A 725 0.79 -11.18 -0.06
N ALA A 726 1.11 -11.54 -1.29
CA ALA A 726 1.56 -10.62 -2.35
C ALA A 726 0.41 -10.05 -3.22
N PHE A 727 -0.78 -10.67 -3.19
CA PHE A 727 -1.87 -10.38 -4.14
C PHE A 727 -3.18 -10.08 -3.44
N LYS A 728 -4.03 -9.30 -4.11
CA LYS A 728 -5.36 -8.95 -3.61
C LYS A 728 -6.32 -10.07 -3.96
N THR A 729 -7.01 -10.57 -2.95
CA THR A 729 -8.16 -11.46 -3.14
C THR A 729 -9.31 -10.62 -3.70
N VAL A 730 -9.65 -10.82 -4.96
CA VAL A 730 -10.79 -10.16 -5.62
C VAL A 730 -12.04 -10.99 -5.34
N PRO A 731 -13.10 -10.42 -4.74
CA PRO A 731 -14.34 -11.16 -4.54
C PRO A 731 -14.94 -11.51 -5.91
N LEU A 732 -15.21 -12.80 -6.11
CA LEU A 732 -15.82 -13.30 -7.34
C LEU A 732 -17.31 -12.94 -7.38
N PRO A 733 -17.89 -12.66 -8.57
CA PRO A 733 -19.27 -12.17 -8.68
C PRO A 733 -20.35 -13.21 -8.37
N PHE A 734 -20.04 -14.50 -8.48
CA PHE A 734 -20.99 -15.59 -8.26
C PHE A 734 -20.53 -16.48 -7.10
N ASN A 735 -21.46 -16.89 -6.23
CA ASN A 735 -21.26 -17.93 -5.23
C ASN A 735 -22.07 -19.17 -5.63
N TYR A 736 -21.49 -20.36 -5.46
CA TYR A 736 -22.17 -21.63 -5.69
C TYR A 736 -22.74 -22.14 -4.36
N GLU A 737 -23.91 -22.77 -4.37
CA GLU A 737 -24.60 -23.20 -3.14
C GLU A 737 -23.83 -24.27 -2.33
N GLU A 738 -22.95 -25.04 -2.97
CA GLU A 738 -22.11 -26.05 -2.31
C GLU A 738 -21.10 -25.47 -1.29
N ASP A 739 -20.78 -24.17 -1.37
CA ASP A 739 -19.80 -23.52 -0.47
C ASP A 739 -20.42 -23.06 0.87
N GLY A 740 -21.74 -23.18 1.05
CA GLY A 740 -22.48 -22.68 2.23
C GLY A 740 -22.48 -23.59 3.45
N ASP A 741 -22.29 -24.90 3.26
CA ASP A 741 -22.53 -25.89 4.32
C ASP A 741 -21.30 -26.21 5.19
N HIS A 742 -20.12 -25.69 4.84
CA HIS A 742 -18.88 -25.92 5.60
C HIS A 742 -18.54 -24.84 6.64
N HIS A 743 -19.40 -23.83 6.85
CA HIS A 743 -19.17 -22.77 7.85
C HIS A 743 -20.07 -22.81 9.08
N ASN A 744 -20.89 -23.85 9.22
CA ASN A 744 -21.65 -24.13 10.45
C ASN A 744 -21.21 -25.46 11.07
N ASN A 745 -20.00 -25.50 11.63
CA ASN A 745 -19.63 -26.35 12.76
C ASN A 745 -18.42 -25.78 13.50
#